data_AF-A0A932I4U1-F1
#
_entry.id   AF-A0A932I4U1-F1
#
_cell.length_a   1.000
_cell.length_b   1.000
_cell.length_c   1.000
_cell.angle_alpha   90.00
_cell.angle_beta   90.00
_cell.angle_gamma   90.00
#
_symmetry.space_group_name_H-M   'P 1'
#
loop_
_entity.id
_entity.type
_entity.pdbx_description
1 polymer ?
#
loop_
_entity_poly.entity_id
_entity_poly.type
_entity_poly.pdbx_seq_one_letter_code
_entity_poly.pdbx_strand_id
1 'polypeptide(L)'
;MVSTRFLLPAVCLFLQYSLAGQVAPARSRPLYDSSRTENIYYRIQAITRYKPDSAIAVLGYGKANGLFKAATGVLMTTREAGKGTNRAAAENMANAEIISITDTSAIARISVYARYQNEQFYPGDLLKLETWSPPGLSRNIFYELAKLDILFLDNARQPMITKKEILENSDPDFDHQLAQRYADEIRSFKDMLLNFADERFTRIHPSGPFKGKTMIDGFGMATWYDLLSYFHYVRKYPGNFMGNAWKINETFGTWLINFAPQAERNREWLLPLIEAGKNEDLEDLLQKAAFYIRSDTLSQWTERVFELQNSGLPADAMRLCNKLIYLSRKLKDEPAEYAFYYTRSVLADAAGDTRNALADAEAAHRGDRKNVYYTQQLAGLYGKTEQFADCYRLYKELLNELPGNTNITGNYGWYLLSGGHIEEAVPYCRAAYSGDTSSMAFSLNYAHTFLLRNSPDSARLYYQRSLDNLIYPSDYTAGPRADFDFFFKKGWNRKAVAETADWMDQAFEEKYKALTRGNEIWDIARKKYEQKNYPAAIAAWKEYISLFNNSKEPPVRFIHNALNWTGLSYYYAKRYDSAAFYYKLALQLAIDKLSPARNPYDDPENDYILGDYDRIYHLYTLTGKPGKAEQYKSLYNAELQKLKELFTHPLLHVISLGGRSRNPEYNSVKNSTAFYESLTGLDKEAAAKAKNILINGEGLTREKLTSLIDEVRKASKPEDIFVFYYAGEYSNRGEQHFLDFNPADSMNGRIPLAELMDHIDLVYATKKLLITDLPNPSLASLVATKYISTGNNAGEMIFLGPGIETPLQENGLSLFTDQLTNTVKELKQKGSFTARDLVDKAGYRIGRGQHYLPVLSFTNSKDFVVYDQPGKETDNPATRGLIVKENASGNADPAGNATQKNYALLFASDHYLDPGFNKLANPIYDASALEALLKNDFGFEVKLVKNPSGEEIEKWLSEYRDNKNYGPNDQLLVFFAGHGIYYDKAKMGYLVAHDSRINDPAHKTYLSYSDLGNIYLKNINCNRIFLVLDACFAGSFFDNNAVRGTPQIDAKNLVNLIRNASNKRFYKGISSGAKQYVEDGKPGQHSPFAGSFMNVLFNKSLQKGFVTADEIIGEIKSNPPASTAVCEGNFNYSDPLSHFIFRLTTAEKTSDIKQDNLKRDRDPPSAGNKD
;
A
#
# COMPACT_ATOMS: atom_id res chain seq x y z
N MET A 1 83.85 -48.28 -20.26
CA MET A 1 82.62 -47.60 -20.73
C MET A 1 81.44 -48.34 -20.08
N VAL A 2 81.09 -48.16 -18.80
CA VAL A 2 80.69 -46.98 -17.98
C VAL A 2 79.20 -46.58 -18.17
N SER A 3 78.44 -46.26 -17.09
CA SER A 3 77.81 -47.19 -16.12
C SER A 3 77.15 -46.45 -14.92
N THR A 4 75.94 -46.86 -14.47
CA THR A 4 75.32 -46.58 -13.12
C THR A 4 75.03 -45.10 -12.76
N ARG A 5 74.20 -44.69 -11.76
CA ARG A 5 73.06 -45.26 -10.96
C ARG A 5 72.33 -44.11 -10.21
N PHE A 6 71.03 -44.29 -9.88
CA PHE A 6 70.32 -43.87 -8.63
C PHE A 6 70.11 -42.37 -8.20
N LEU A 7 68.84 -42.08 -7.78
CA LEU A 7 68.29 -41.47 -6.54
C LEU A 7 68.79 -40.15 -5.82
N LEU A 8 67.79 -39.54 -5.12
CA LEU A 8 67.70 -38.45 -4.09
C LEU A 8 68.59 -38.58 -2.81
N PRO A 9 68.57 -37.70 -1.74
CA PRO A 9 67.97 -36.34 -1.48
C PRO A 9 68.81 -35.29 -0.63
N ALA A 10 68.19 -34.13 -0.30
CA ALA A 10 68.13 -33.46 1.05
C ALA A 10 69.13 -32.37 1.59
N VAL A 11 68.54 -31.19 1.94
CA VAL A 11 68.64 -30.40 3.23
C VAL A 11 69.70 -29.29 3.50
N CYS A 12 69.19 -28.13 3.99
CA CYS A 12 69.71 -27.11 4.95
C CYS A 12 70.31 -25.72 4.54
N LEU A 13 69.76 -24.68 5.21
CA LEU A 13 70.35 -23.42 5.76
C LEU A 13 70.97 -22.33 4.84
N PHE A 14 70.48 -21.07 4.95
CA PHE A 14 71.10 -20.02 5.80
C PHE A 14 70.32 -18.67 5.86
N LEU A 15 70.59 -17.87 6.89
CA LEU A 15 70.18 -16.47 7.11
C LEU A 15 71.31 -15.50 6.73
N GLN A 16 71.03 -14.35 6.08
CA GLN A 16 71.40 -12.98 6.53
C GLN A 16 71.01 -11.86 5.53
N TYR A 17 70.93 -10.62 6.04
CA TYR A 17 70.46 -9.40 5.37
C TYR A 17 71.54 -8.69 4.51
N SER A 18 71.15 -8.04 3.41
CA SER A 18 71.26 -6.56 3.28
C SER A 18 70.69 -5.97 1.96
N LEU A 19 69.90 -4.90 2.12
CA LEU A 19 69.70 -3.68 1.30
C LEU A 19 70.26 -3.66 -0.15
N ALA A 20 69.56 -3.26 -1.20
CA ALA A 20 68.65 -2.12 -1.34
C ALA A 20 67.83 -2.17 -2.65
N GLY A 21 66.61 -1.63 -2.65
CA GLY A 21 65.75 -1.56 -3.84
C GLY A 21 64.29 -1.32 -3.47
N GLN A 22 63.91 -0.06 -3.22
CA GLN A 22 62.54 0.28 -2.83
C GLN A 22 61.56 0.08 -4.00
N VAL A 23 60.77 -0.99 -3.94
CA VAL A 23 59.46 -1.05 -4.59
C VAL A 23 58.42 -0.91 -3.47
N ALA A 24 57.57 0.11 -3.56
CA ALA A 24 56.53 0.35 -2.56
C ALA A 24 55.56 -0.85 -2.50
N PRO A 25 55.10 -1.28 -1.31
CA PRO A 25 54.15 -2.36 -1.21
C PRO A 25 52.86 -1.97 -1.94
N ALA A 26 52.27 -2.93 -2.67
CA ALA A 26 51.00 -2.74 -3.33
C ALA A 26 49.97 -2.24 -2.32
N ARG A 27 49.31 -1.10 -2.61
CA ARG A 27 48.26 -0.55 -1.76
C ARG A 27 47.20 -1.64 -1.54
N SER A 28 46.95 -1.98 -0.28
CA SER A 28 45.86 -2.88 0.09
C SER A 28 44.55 -2.34 -0.49
N ARG A 29 43.81 -3.19 -1.21
CA ARG A 29 42.41 -2.90 -1.53
C ARG A 29 41.67 -2.72 -0.20
N PRO A 30 40.72 -1.78 -0.08
CA PRO A 30 39.85 -1.74 1.08
C PRO A 30 39.10 -3.09 1.13
N LEU A 31 39.22 -3.81 2.25
CA LEU A 31 38.60 -5.12 2.46
C LEU A 31 37.05 -5.06 2.48
N TYR A 32 36.48 -3.86 2.56
CA TYR A 32 35.08 -3.59 2.82
C TYR A 32 34.55 -2.46 1.94
N ASP A 33 33.35 -2.61 1.40
CA ASP A 33 32.65 -1.59 0.62
C ASP A 33 31.88 -0.65 1.56
N SER A 34 32.36 0.58 1.72
CA SER A 34 31.72 1.59 2.57
C SER A 34 30.40 2.14 2.02
N SER A 35 29.97 1.72 0.82
CA SER A 35 28.68 2.10 0.23
C SER A 35 27.49 1.20 0.63
N ARG A 36 27.75 0.08 1.33
CA ARG A 36 26.75 -0.90 1.76
C ARG A 36 27.06 -1.50 3.14
N THR A 37 26.13 -1.33 4.08
CA THR A 37 26.14 -1.99 5.39
C THR A 37 25.15 -3.15 5.46
N GLU A 38 25.43 -4.11 6.35
CA GLU A 38 24.54 -5.19 6.76
C GLU A 38 24.50 -5.28 8.30
N ASN A 39 23.48 -5.94 8.85
CA ASN A 39 23.37 -6.19 10.29
C ASN A 39 24.00 -7.53 10.65
N ILE A 40 24.96 -7.54 11.56
CA ILE A 40 25.64 -8.76 12.06
C ILE A 40 25.54 -8.80 13.58
N TYR A 41 25.21 -9.97 14.13
CA TYR A 41 25.18 -10.21 15.57
C TYR A 41 26.57 -10.59 16.07
N TYR A 42 27.06 -9.91 17.10
CA TYR A 42 28.37 -10.12 17.73
C TYR A 42 28.23 -10.46 19.20
N ARG A 43 28.90 -11.52 19.65
CA ARG A 43 28.88 -11.96 21.05
C ARG A 43 29.69 -11.02 21.95
N ILE A 44 29.08 -10.57 23.04
CA ILE A 44 29.77 -9.79 24.08
C ILE A 44 30.82 -10.69 24.74
N GLN A 45 32.09 -10.29 24.67
CA GLN A 45 33.21 -11.03 25.26
C GLN A 45 33.37 -10.70 26.74
N ALA A 46 33.23 -9.42 27.10
CA ALA A 46 33.31 -8.94 28.48
C ALA A 46 32.46 -7.67 28.66
N ILE A 47 32.05 -7.40 29.90
CA ILE A 47 31.42 -6.14 30.30
C ILE A 47 32.34 -5.51 31.34
N THR A 48 32.87 -4.33 31.06
CA THR A 48 33.93 -3.69 31.87
C THR A 48 33.41 -2.60 32.79
N ARG A 49 32.17 -2.13 32.59
CA ARG A 49 31.48 -1.20 33.47
C ARG A 49 29.98 -1.39 33.34
N TYR A 50 29.26 -1.38 34.45
CA TYR A 50 27.80 -1.54 34.51
C TYR A 50 27.17 -0.42 35.36
N LYS A 51 26.00 0.07 34.92
CA LYS A 51 25.10 1.02 35.58
C LYS A 51 23.66 0.63 35.24
N PRO A 52 22.64 1.12 35.99
CA PRO A 52 21.24 0.86 35.64
C PRO A 52 20.85 1.31 34.23
N ASP A 53 21.32 2.47 33.78
CA ASP A 53 20.98 3.05 32.48
C ASP A 53 21.92 2.64 31.34
N SER A 54 23.09 2.07 31.64
CA SER A 54 24.19 1.96 30.67
C SER A 54 25.29 0.97 31.06
N ALA A 55 26.02 0.48 30.06
CA ALA A 55 27.23 -0.30 30.29
C ALA A 55 28.28 -0.10 29.20
N ILE A 56 29.46 -0.65 29.43
CA ILE A 56 30.54 -0.76 28.45
C ILE A 56 30.79 -2.24 28.18
N ALA A 57 30.55 -2.66 26.95
CA ALA A 57 30.79 -4.02 26.46
C ALA A 57 32.02 -4.06 25.55
N VAL A 58 32.77 -5.16 25.61
CA VAL A 58 33.95 -5.44 24.78
C VAL A 58 33.61 -6.57 23.81
N LEU A 59 33.99 -6.39 22.54
CA LEU A 59 33.83 -7.35 21.45
C LEU A 59 35.21 -7.78 20.95
N GLY A 60 35.36 -9.09 20.71
CA GLY A 60 36.54 -9.68 20.05
C GLY A 60 36.53 -9.53 18.52
N TYR A 61 35.94 -8.46 18.01
CA TYR A 61 35.80 -8.14 16.59
C TYR A 61 36.09 -6.66 16.37
N GLY A 62 36.78 -6.31 15.28
CA GLY A 62 37.23 -4.94 15.00
C GLY A 62 37.12 -4.57 13.52
N LYS A 63 37.90 -3.58 13.07
CA LYS A 63 37.86 -3.10 11.67
C LYS A 63 38.16 -4.19 10.65
N ALA A 64 38.98 -5.18 11.00
CA ALA A 64 39.27 -6.31 10.14
C ALA A 64 38.04 -7.18 9.85
N ASN A 65 36.95 -7.02 10.61
CA ASN A 65 35.67 -7.73 10.47
C ASN A 65 34.53 -6.83 9.96
N GLY A 66 34.85 -5.66 9.38
CA GLY A 66 33.88 -4.73 8.78
C GLY A 66 33.18 -3.80 9.78
N LEU A 67 33.42 -3.95 11.08
CA LEU A 67 32.91 -3.02 12.10
C LEU A 67 33.59 -1.66 11.99
N PHE A 68 32.85 -0.60 12.31
CA PHE A 68 33.34 0.78 12.24
C PHE A 68 32.95 1.60 13.47
N LYS A 69 33.66 2.71 13.70
CA LYS A 69 33.36 3.63 14.81
C LYS A 69 32.02 4.32 14.56
N ALA A 70 31.21 4.45 15.61
CA ALA A 70 29.82 4.90 15.58
C ALA A 70 28.86 3.97 14.81
N ALA A 71 29.23 2.72 14.52
CA ALA A 71 28.27 1.70 14.16
C ALA A 71 27.23 1.55 15.28
N THR A 72 25.94 1.57 14.93
CA THR A 72 24.83 1.50 15.89
C THR A 72 24.15 0.13 15.86
N GLY A 73 23.32 -0.15 16.86
CA GLY A 73 22.69 -1.45 16.99
C GLY A 73 21.85 -1.66 18.24
N VAL A 74 21.48 -2.93 18.50
CA VAL A 74 20.70 -3.35 19.67
C VAL A 74 21.32 -4.57 20.37
N LEU A 75 21.16 -4.62 21.70
CA LEU A 75 21.51 -5.77 22.54
C LEU A 75 20.33 -6.72 22.67
N MET A 76 20.57 -8.01 22.42
CA MET A 76 19.61 -9.10 22.47
C MET A 76 20.08 -10.20 23.44
N THR A 77 19.16 -10.72 24.27
CA THR A 77 19.44 -11.80 25.23
C THR A 77 19.61 -13.16 24.57
N THR A 78 20.48 -14.01 25.13
CA THR A 78 20.70 -15.40 24.66
C THR A 78 20.34 -16.49 25.68
N ARG A 79 19.81 -16.12 26.86
CA ARG A 79 19.49 -17.07 27.94
C ARG A 79 18.03 -16.96 28.39
N GLU A 80 17.36 -18.10 28.47
CA GLU A 80 16.00 -18.24 29.03
C GLU A 80 15.96 -18.14 30.56
N ALA A 81 14.78 -17.85 31.08
CA ALA A 81 14.46 -17.93 32.50
C ALA A 81 14.57 -19.38 33.01
N GLY A 82 15.06 -19.53 34.26
CA GLY A 82 15.25 -20.84 34.90
C GLY A 82 16.65 -21.09 35.47
N LYS A 83 17.66 -20.29 35.09
CA LYS A 83 18.99 -20.27 35.74
C LYS A 83 19.14 -19.11 36.74
N GLY A 84 18.09 -18.82 37.51
CA GLY A 84 18.05 -17.72 38.48
C GLY A 84 17.86 -16.32 37.86
N THR A 85 17.32 -16.23 36.65
CA THR A 85 17.00 -14.97 35.96
C THR A 85 15.56 -14.94 35.47
N ASN A 86 14.92 -13.78 35.47
CA ASN A 86 13.53 -13.57 35.00
C ASN A 86 13.43 -13.21 33.50
N ARG A 87 14.55 -13.20 32.78
CA ARG A 87 14.66 -12.71 31.39
C ARG A 87 14.13 -13.71 30.37
N ALA A 88 13.38 -13.24 29.39
CA ALA A 88 13.08 -14.00 28.17
C ALA A 88 14.33 -14.05 27.25
N ALA A 89 14.46 -15.12 26.46
CA ALA A 89 15.47 -15.21 25.41
C ALA A 89 15.05 -14.42 24.16
N ALA A 90 16.03 -14.01 23.35
CA ALA A 90 15.83 -13.24 22.11
C ALA A 90 15.12 -11.88 22.29
N GLU A 91 15.19 -11.27 23.48
CA GLU A 91 14.56 -9.98 23.76
C GLU A 91 15.56 -8.82 23.62
N ASN A 92 15.12 -7.74 22.95
CA ASN A 92 15.90 -6.51 22.78
C ASN A 92 15.83 -5.65 24.07
N MET A 93 16.96 -5.47 24.75
CA MET A 93 17.01 -4.78 26.05
C MET A 93 17.65 -3.39 26.01
N ALA A 94 18.48 -3.09 25.02
CA ALA A 94 19.27 -1.87 24.98
C ALA A 94 19.69 -1.48 23.56
N ASN A 95 19.98 -0.19 23.35
CA ASN A 95 20.71 0.28 22.17
C ASN A 95 22.23 0.11 22.39
N ALA A 96 22.99 -0.01 21.31
CA ALA A 96 24.45 -0.11 21.31
C ALA A 96 25.10 0.86 20.30
N GLU A 97 26.28 1.38 20.64
CA GLU A 97 27.10 2.27 19.79
C GLU A 97 28.59 1.92 19.95
N ILE A 98 29.32 1.70 18.85
CA ILE A 98 30.77 1.47 18.89
C ILE A 98 31.53 2.79 19.14
N ILE A 99 32.00 2.98 20.38
CA ILE A 99 32.69 4.20 20.81
C ILE A 99 34.21 4.17 20.56
N SER A 100 34.81 2.98 20.53
CA SER A 100 36.24 2.78 20.23
C SER A 100 36.44 1.45 19.50
N ILE A 101 37.41 1.39 18.59
CA ILE A 101 37.64 0.22 17.73
C ILE A 101 39.10 0.13 17.28
N THR A 102 39.68 -1.06 17.46
CA THR A 102 40.97 -1.48 16.91
C THR A 102 40.73 -2.37 15.69
N ASP A 103 41.77 -2.95 15.11
CA ASP A 103 41.59 -3.82 13.95
C ASP A 103 40.98 -5.18 14.35
N THR A 104 41.14 -5.64 15.59
CA THR A 104 40.66 -6.94 16.10
C THR A 104 39.67 -6.88 17.26
N SER A 105 39.40 -5.71 17.83
CA SER A 105 38.46 -5.55 18.97
C SER A 105 37.71 -4.23 18.94
N ALA A 106 36.55 -4.19 19.58
CA ALA A 106 35.72 -2.99 19.68
C ALA A 106 35.15 -2.83 21.10
N ILE A 107 34.86 -1.58 21.46
CA ILE A 107 34.21 -1.19 22.70
C ILE A 107 32.87 -0.55 22.35
N ALA A 108 31.79 -1.17 22.80
CA ALA A 108 30.43 -0.70 22.64
C ALA A 108 29.95 0.00 23.93
N ARG A 109 29.34 1.17 23.78
CA ARG A 109 28.47 1.76 24.80
C ARG A 109 27.09 1.14 24.66
N ILE A 110 26.52 0.65 25.76
CA ILE A 110 25.17 0.13 25.85
C ILE A 110 24.29 1.15 26.58
N SER A 111 23.07 1.37 26.09
CA SER A 111 22.07 2.28 26.67
C SER A 111 20.75 1.52 26.86
N VAL A 112 20.45 1.21 28.13
CA VAL A 112 19.42 0.24 28.54
C VAL A 112 18.03 0.87 28.52
N TYR A 113 17.05 0.17 27.94
CA TYR A 113 15.67 0.66 27.91
C TYR A 113 15.06 0.71 29.31
N ALA A 114 14.13 1.64 29.56
CA ALA A 114 13.60 1.93 30.91
C ALA A 114 13.11 0.69 31.66
N ARG A 115 12.41 -0.24 30.99
CA ARG A 115 11.91 -1.50 31.58
C ARG A 115 13.01 -2.50 31.98
N TYR A 116 14.25 -2.28 31.56
CA TYR A 116 15.41 -3.15 31.82
C TYR A 116 16.49 -2.54 32.71
N GLN A 117 16.28 -1.34 33.27
CA GLN A 117 17.35 -0.66 34.00
C GLN A 117 17.80 -1.40 35.28
N ASN A 118 17.04 -2.40 35.74
CA ASN A 118 17.40 -3.26 36.85
C ASN A 118 17.86 -4.68 36.42
N GLU A 119 17.87 -4.98 35.12
CA GLU A 119 18.15 -6.31 34.57
C GLU A 119 19.59 -6.42 34.05
N GLN A 120 20.35 -7.39 34.59
CA GLN A 120 21.72 -7.62 34.18
C GLN A 120 21.81 -8.27 32.79
N PHE A 121 22.90 -7.97 32.09
CA PHE A 121 23.34 -8.63 30.87
C PHE A 121 24.78 -9.13 31.03
N TYR A 122 25.15 -10.13 30.24
CA TYR A 122 26.30 -10.98 30.50
C TYR A 122 27.18 -11.19 29.26
N PRO A 123 28.46 -11.56 29.45
CA PRO A 123 29.23 -12.20 28.40
C PRO A 123 28.45 -13.38 27.79
N GLY A 124 28.29 -13.37 26.47
CA GLY A 124 27.43 -14.31 25.73
C GLY A 124 26.10 -13.72 25.22
N ASP A 125 25.62 -12.59 25.74
CA ASP A 125 24.53 -11.85 25.10
C ASP A 125 25.04 -11.21 23.77
N LEU A 126 24.14 -10.89 22.82
CA LEU A 126 24.49 -10.52 21.44
C LEU A 126 24.24 -9.03 21.15
N LEU A 127 25.15 -8.39 20.40
CA LEU A 127 24.95 -7.06 19.82
C LEU A 127 24.73 -7.17 18.31
N LYS A 128 23.53 -6.84 17.84
CA LYS A 128 23.23 -6.67 16.40
C LYS A 128 23.74 -5.31 15.95
N LEU A 129 24.81 -5.26 15.17
CA LEU A 129 25.50 -4.02 14.78
C LEU A 129 25.57 -3.85 13.26
N GLU A 130 25.53 -2.60 12.82
CA GLU A 130 25.86 -2.21 11.45
C GLU A 130 27.32 -2.51 11.12
N THR A 131 27.54 -3.20 10.01
CA THR A 131 28.86 -3.69 9.56
C THR A 131 28.99 -3.49 8.06
N TRP A 132 30.15 -3.06 7.56
CA TRP A 132 30.39 -3.01 6.12
C TRP A 132 30.50 -4.42 5.52
N SER A 133 29.93 -4.64 4.34
CA SER A 133 30.06 -5.91 3.62
C SER A 133 31.34 -5.92 2.78
N PRO A 134 32.10 -7.03 2.74
CA PRO A 134 33.08 -7.25 1.68
C PRO A 134 32.38 -7.34 0.32
N PRO A 135 32.95 -6.77 -0.75
CA PRO A 135 32.42 -6.91 -2.10
C PRO A 135 32.73 -8.29 -2.68
N GLY A 136 31.75 -8.93 -3.32
CA GLY A 136 31.94 -10.18 -4.07
C GLY A 136 31.80 -11.50 -3.29
N LEU A 137 31.37 -11.47 -2.03
CA LEU A 137 31.07 -12.69 -1.27
C LEU A 137 29.77 -13.37 -1.74
N SER A 138 29.76 -14.71 -1.69
CA SER A 138 28.54 -15.50 -1.81
C SER A 138 27.71 -15.40 -0.52
N ARG A 139 26.46 -14.93 -0.62
CA ARG A 139 25.52 -14.88 0.53
C ARG A 139 24.80 -16.23 0.68
N ASN A 140 25.58 -17.28 0.91
CA ASN A 140 25.06 -18.63 1.11
C ASN A 140 24.37 -18.80 2.48
N ILE A 141 23.79 -19.98 2.70
CA ILE A 141 23.08 -20.29 3.96
C ILE A 141 24.00 -20.17 5.19
N PHE A 142 25.28 -20.57 5.07
CA PHE A 142 26.23 -20.51 6.17
C PHE A 142 26.62 -19.06 6.52
N TYR A 143 26.73 -18.18 5.52
CA TYR A 143 26.93 -16.75 5.71
C TYR A 143 25.77 -16.11 6.48
N GLU A 144 24.52 -16.44 6.12
CA GLU A 144 23.34 -15.96 6.84
C GLU A 144 23.25 -16.52 8.28
N LEU A 145 23.61 -17.79 8.51
CA LEU A 145 23.70 -18.34 9.88
C LEU A 145 24.83 -17.71 10.70
N ALA A 146 26.01 -17.50 10.10
CA ALA A 146 27.15 -16.86 10.75
C ALA A 146 26.82 -15.39 11.13
N LYS A 147 26.05 -14.68 10.30
CA LYS A 147 25.53 -13.34 10.61
C LYS A 147 24.66 -13.31 11.88
N LEU A 148 23.93 -14.40 12.16
CA LEU A 148 23.09 -14.58 13.35
C LEU A 148 23.86 -15.11 14.57
N ASP A 149 25.18 -15.32 14.47
CA ASP A 149 26.00 -15.97 15.51
C ASP A 149 25.59 -17.43 15.80
N ILE A 150 25.12 -18.12 14.76
CA ILE A 150 24.80 -19.56 14.77
C ILE A 150 25.97 -20.32 14.14
N LEU A 151 26.62 -21.16 14.95
CA LEU A 151 27.69 -22.08 14.56
C LEU A 151 27.43 -23.43 15.24
N PHE A 152 27.81 -24.53 14.58
CA PHE A 152 27.66 -25.87 15.13
C PHE A 152 29.02 -26.50 15.44
N LEU A 153 29.06 -27.20 16.58
CA LEU A 153 30.19 -28.00 17.04
C LEU A 153 30.11 -29.45 16.51
N ASP A 154 31.25 -30.13 16.49
CA ASP A 154 31.32 -31.58 16.23
C ASP A 154 30.81 -32.43 17.42
N ASN A 155 30.80 -33.75 17.28
CA ASN A 155 30.39 -34.69 18.33
C ASN A 155 31.25 -34.58 19.60
N ALA A 156 32.52 -34.17 19.47
CA ALA A 156 33.50 -33.94 20.53
C ALA A 156 33.46 -32.50 21.12
N ARG A 157 32.46 -31.70 20.76
CA ARG A 157 32.26 -30.30 21.18
C ARG A 157 33.36 -29.33 20.74
N GLN A 158 34.11 -29.63 19.68
CA GLN A 158 35.05 -28.69 19.08
C GLN A 158 34.39 -27.85 17.97
N PRO A 159 34.80 -26.60 17.76
CA PRO A 159 34.35 -25.81 16.61
C PRO A 159 34.87 -26.42 15.30
N MET A 160 33.96 -26.83 14.41
CA MET A 160 34.34 -27.31 13.07
C MET A 160 34.79 -26.18 12.14
N ILE A 161 34.31 -24.96 12.39
CA ILE A 161 34.62 -23.74 11.64
C ILE A 161 34.31 -22.50 12.47
N THR A 162 35.02 -21.40 12.24
CA THR A 162 34.79 -20.11 12.90
C THR A 162 33.91 -19.17 12.08
N LYS A 163 33.21 -18.26 12.78
CA LYS A 163 32.46 -17.14 12.16
C LYS A 163 33.30 -16.35 11.16
N LYS A 164 34.58 -16.14 11.48
CA LYS A 164 35.52 -15.40 10.62
C LYS A 164 35.75 -16.12 9.29
N GLU A 165 36.06 -17.42 9.35
CA GLU A 165 36.29 -18.25 8.15
C GLU A 165 35.08 -18.35 7.24
N ILE A 166 33.85 -18.21 7.77
CA ILE A 166 32.62 -18.13 6.95
C ILE A 166 32.43 -16.73 6.36
N LEU A 167 32.52 -15.67 7.17
CA LEU A 167 32.24 -14.30 6.71
C LEU A 167 33.29 -13.73 5.76
N GLU A 168 34.49 -14.34 5.69
CA GLU A 168 35.56 -14.00 4.76
C GLU A 168 35.66 -14.98 3.58
N ASN A 169 34.74 -15.95 3.44
CA ASN A 169 34.83 -17.02 2.44
C ASN A 169 34.30 -16.62 1.05
N SER A 170 35.13 -16.78 0.02
CA SER A 170 34.75 -16.56 -1.38
C SER A 170 34.85 -17.81 -2.27
N ASP A 171 35.01 -19.00 -1.70
CA ASP A 171 34.98 -20.26 -2.43
C ASP A 171 33.51 -20.61 -2.79
N PRO A 172 33.15 -20.74 -4.08
CA PRO A 172 31.78 -21.04 -4.49
C PRO A 172 31.30 -22.44 -4.09
N ASP A 173 32.20 -23.39 -3.81
CA ASP A 173 31.87 -24.77 -3.43
C ASP A 173 31.84 -24.98 -1.90
N PHE A 174 32.16 -23.93 -1.13
CA PHE A 174 32.26 -23.96 0.33
C PHE A 174 31.01 -24.50 1.01
N ASP A 175 29.83 -24.12 0.51
CA ASP A 175 28.51 -24.52 1.01
C ASP A 175 28.40 -26.05 1.01
N HIS A 176 28.73 -26.67 -0.12
CA HIS A 176 28.63 -28.11 -0.33
C HIS A 176 29.66 -28.83 0.55
N GLN A 177 30.91 -28.36 0.57
CA GLN A 177 31.97 -28.92 1.39
C GLN A 177 31.61 -28.91 2.89
N LEU A 178 31.06 -27.80 3.39
CA LEU A 178 30.71 -27.64 4.80
C LEU A 178 29.45 -28.43 5.17
N ALA A 179 28.41 -28.42 4.33
CA ALA A 179 27.21 -29.23 4.51
C ALA A 179 27.53 -30.74 4.51
N GLN A 180 28.44 -31.19 3.64
CA GLN A 180 28.90 -32.58 3.59
C GLN A 180 29.67 -32.95 4.87
N ARG A 181 30.60 -32.11 5.36
CA ARG A 181 31.29 -32.36 6.65
C ARG A 181 30.32 -32.49 7.82
N TYR A 182 29.30 -31.64 7.89
CA TYR A 182 28.25 -31.75 8.90
C TYR A 182 27.40 -33.03 8.74
N ALA A 183 27.11 -33.46 7.51
CA ALA A 183 26.40 -34.71 7.25
C ALA A 183 27.24 -35.94 7.67
N ASP A 184 28.54 -35.95 7.41
CA ASP A 184 29.45 -37.01 7.83
C ASP A 184 29.57 -37.10 9.36
N GLU A 185 29.55 -35.95 10.04
CA GLU A 185 29.56 -35.89 11.51
C GLU A 185 28.23 -36.34 12.16
N ILE A 186 27.09 -36.14 11.47
CA ILE A 186 25.82 -36.74 11.87
C ILE A 186 25.86 -38.27 11.66
N ARG A 187 26.34 -38.75 10.51
CA ARG A 187 26.42 -40.19 10.21
C ARG A 187 27.33 -40.93 11.20
N SER A 188 28.47 -40.36 11.58
CA SER A 188 29.41 -40.98 12.53
C SER A 188 28.79 -41.17 13.93
N PHE A 189 27.79 -40.36 14.30
CA PHE A 189 27.06 -40.50 15.57
C PHE A 189 26.09 -41.69 15.60
N LYS A 190 25.70 -42.23 14.42
CA LYS A 190 24.73 -43.34 14.29
C LYS A 190 25.10 -44.56 15.13
N ASP A 191 26.36 -44.98 15.08
CA ASP A 191 26.81 -46.20 15.75
C ASP A 191 26.85 -46.02 17.29
N MET A 192 26.98 -44.78 17.77
CA MET A 192 26.83 -44.46 19.18
C MET A 192 25.36 -44.59 19.63
N LEU A 193 24.39 -44.18 18.79
CA LEU A 193 22.95 -44.28 19.07
C LEU A 193 22.47 -45.72 19.29
N LEU A 194 23.07 -46.71 18.63
CA LEU A 194 22.75 -48.14 18.79
C LEU A 194 22.93 -48.65 20.25
N ASN A 195 23.71 -47.94 21.07
CA ASN A 195 23.98 -48.31 22.46
C ASN A 195 23.01 -47.68 23.47
N PHE A 196 22.06 -46.85 23.05
CA PHE A 196 21.09 -46.18 23.92
C PHE A 196 19.70 -46.86 23.84
N ALA A 197 19.24 -47.40 24.97
CA ALA A 197 17.91 -47.99 25.10
C ALA A 197 16.83 -46.91 25.35
N ASP A 198 16.50 -46.13 24.32
CA ASP A 198 15.43 -45.12 24.34
C ASP A 198 14.52 -45.25 23.12
N GLU A 199 13.23 -45.45 23.35
CA GLU A 199 12.22 -45.71 22.32
C GLU A 199 12.10 -44.58 21.28
N ARG A 200 12.53 -43.35 21.62
CA ARG A 200 12.56 -42.22 20.68
C ARG A 200 13.50 -42.46 19.50
N PHE A 201 14.58 -43.23 19.68
CA PHE A 201 15.51 -43.54 18.61
C PHE A 201 14.97 -44.61 17.64
N THR A 202 14.17 -45.55 18.15
CA THR A 202 13.53 -46.63 17.37
C THR A 202 12.16 -46.25 16.79
N ARG A 203 11.60 -45.10 17.18
CA ARG A 203 10.32 -44.59 16.66
C ARG A 203 10.38 -44.40 15.14
N ILE A 204 9.39 -44.97 14.43
CA ILE A 204 9.22 -44.79 13.00
C ILE A 204 8.59 -43.42 12.70
N HIS A 205 9.17 -42.66 11.76
CA HIS A 205 8.61 -41.37 11.34
C HIS A 205 7.32 -41.59 10.51
N PRO A 206 6.19 -40.93 10.85
CA PRO A 206 4.92 -41.07 10.13
C PRO A 206 4.88 -40.26 8.82
N SER A 207 5.74 -39.24 8.69
CA SER A 207 5.76 -38.25 7.62
C SER A 207 7.18 -37.70 7.43
N GLY A 208 7.35 -36.73 6.51
CA GLY A 208 8.64 -36.12 6.21
C GLY A 208 9.53 -36.94 5.24
N PRO A 209 10.77 -36.47 4.98
CA PRO A 209 11.74 -37.15 4.12
C PRO A 209 12.12 -38.54 4.65
N PHE A 210 12.06 -38.73 5.97
CA PHE A 210 12.39 -39.99 6.65
C PHE A 210 11.16 -40.89 6.92
N LYS A 211 10.01 -40.67 6.26
CA LYS A 211 8.80 -41.49 6.47
C LYS A 211 9.09 -42.98 6.36
N GLY A 212 8.67 -43.75 7.37
CA GLY A 212 8.90 -45.20 7.43
C GLY A 212 10.30 -45.61 7.90
N LYS A 213 11.14 -44.67 8.31
CA LYS A 213 12.48 -44.90 8.87
C LYS A 213 12.50 -44.59 10.37
N THR A 214 13.44 -45.19 11.10
CA THR A 214 13.73 -44.83 12.51
C THR A 214 14.59 -43.56 12.60
N MET A 215 14.84 -43.05 13.80
CA MET A 215 15.81 -41.96 14.00
C MET A 215 17.24 -42.42 13.68
N ILE A 216 17.59 -43.66 14.04
CA ILE A 216 18.90 -44.26 13.73
C ILE A 216 19.11 -44.39 12.21
N ASP A 217 18.07 -44.78 11.47
CA ASP A 217 18.09 -44.74 10.01
C ASP A 217 18.26 -43.31 9.48
N GLY A 218 17.53 -42.33 10.05
CA GLY A 218 17.63 -40.91 9.68
C GLY A 218 19.06 -40.36 9.81
N PHE A 219 19.74 -40.65 10.93
CA PHE A 219 21.15 -40.30 11.11
C PHE A 219 22.07 -41.00 10.09
N GLY A 220 21.83 -42.29 9.83
CA GLY A 220 22.62 -43.06 8.87
C GLY A 220 22.39 -42.71 7.40
N MET A 221 21.23 -42.16 7.06
CA MET A 221 20.81 -41.84 5.69
C MET A 221 20.90 -40.35 5.35
N ALA A 222 21.08 -39.46 6.33
CA ALA A 222 21.14 -38.01 6.13
C ALA A 222 22.13 -37.63 5.02
N THR A 223 21.69 -36.81 4.08
CA THR A 223 22.48 -36.26 2.97
C THR A 223 22.75 -34.77 3.17
N TRP A 224 23.67 -34.19 2.39
CA TRP A 224 23.91 -32.75 2.44
C TRP A 224 22.67 -31.92 2.04
N TYR A 225 21.73 -32.48 1.26
CA TYR A 225 20.43 -31.85 0.98
C TYR A 225 19.52 -31.78 2.22
N ASP A 226 19.49 -32.84 3.03
CA ASP A 226 18.75 -32.84 4.30
C ASP A 226 19.35 -31.82 5.26
N LEU A 227 20.68 -31.67 5.25
CA LEU A 227 21.40 -30.64 6.00
C LEU A 227 21.08 -29.23 5.49
N LEU A 228 21.00 -28.98 4.17
CA LEU A 228 20.55 -27.69 3.65
C LEU A 228 19.10 -27.37 4.06
N SER A 229 18.18 -28.34 3.94
CA SER A 229 16.80 -28.20 4.42
C SER A 229 16.74 -27.82 5.90
N TYR A 230 17.55 -28.51 6.73
CA TYR A 230 17.73 -28.23 8.14
C TYR A 230 18.33 -26.82 8.40
N PHE A 231 19.39 -26.41 7.71
CA PHE A 231 20.00 -25.09 7.89
C PHE A 231 19.08 -23.95 7.45
N HIS A 232 18.28 -24.13 6.40
CA HIS A 232 17.22 -23.18 6.04
C HIS A 232 16.11 -23.12 7.10
N TYR A 233 15.79 -24.23 7.76
CA TYR A 233 14.86 -24.26 8.89
C TYR A 233 15.44 -23.50 10.10
N VAL A 234 16.72 -23.72 10.44
CA VAL A 234 17.44 -22.97 11.48
C VAL A 234 17.48 -21.46 11.16
N ARG A 235 17.76 -21.07 9.91
CA ARG A 235 17.75 -19.66 9.48
C ARG A 235 16.38 -19.01 9.70
N LYS A 236 15.30 -19.74 9.45
CA LYS A 236 13.93 -19.23 9.63
C LYS A 236 13.50 -19.18 11.09
N TYR A 237 13.98 -20.12 11.92
CA TYR A 237 13.63 -20.22 13.34
C TYR A 237 14.89 -20.09 14.24
N PRO A 238 15.63 -18.97 14.18
CA PRO A 238 16.99 -18.90 14.72
C PRO A 238 17.08 -18.78 16.24
N GLY A 239 15.99 -18.39 16.93
CA GLY A 239 16.01 -17.96 18.34
C GLY A 239 16.70 -18.93 19.30
N ASN A 240 16.43 -20.23 19.20
CA ASN A 240 17.01 -21.24 20.09
C ASN A 240 18.50 -21.56 19.78
N PHE A 241 18.98 -21.13 18.62
CA PHE A 241 20.33 -21.42 18.12
C PHE A 241 21.30 -20.25 18.35
N MET A 242 20.82 -19.00 18.28
CA MET A 242 21.65 -17.79 18.37
C MET A 242 22.39 -17.70 19.71
N GLY A 243 23.72 -17.50 19.66
CA GLY A 243 24.55 -17.35 20.85
C GLY A 243 24.83 -18.65 21.63
N ASN A 244 24.15 -19.75 21.32
CA ASN A 244 24.35 -21.05 21.94
C ASN A 244 25.46 -21.84 21.23
N ALA A 245 26.05 -22.81 21.95
CA ALA A 245 27.11 -23.67 21.46
C ALA A 245 26.58 -25.10 21.34
N TRP A 246 25.82 -25.36 20.26
CA TRP A 246 25.17 -26.64 20.00
C TRP A 246 26.07 -27.57 19.19
N LYS A 247 26.03 -28.87 19.50
CA LYS A 247 26.54 -29.86 18.56
C LYS A 247 25.56 -30.04 17.40
N ILE A 248 26.09 -30.31 16.21
CA ILE A 248 25.27 -30.53 15.01
C ILE A 248 24.32 -31.72 15.19
N ASN A 249 24.80 -32.80 15.80
CA ASN A 249 24.05 -34.04 15.98
C ASN A 249 22.85 -33.90 16.94
N GLU A 250 22.99 -33.14 18.02
CA GLU A 250 21.92 -32.88 19.01
C GLU A 250 20.74 -32.10 18.39
N THR A 251 21.06 -31.08 17.61
CA THR A 251 20.07 -30.18 17.03
C THR A 251 19.43 -30.73 15.75
N PHE A 252 20.21 -31.40 14.89
CA PHE A 252 19.67 -32.20 13.78
C PHE A 252 18.79 -33.36 14.28
N GLY A 253 19.19 -34.03 15.37
CA GLY A 253 18.37 -35.05 16.01
C GLY A 253 17.03 -34.51 16.52
N THR A 254 17.03 -33.31 17.10
CA THR A 254 15.79 -32.62 17.51
C THR A 254 14.89 -32.30 16.31
N TRP A 255 15.47 -31.91 15.16
CA TRP A 255 14.72 -31.70 13.92
C TRP A 255 14.12 -33.00 13.37
N LEU A 256 14.86 -34.12 13.40
CA LEU A 256 14.35 -35.46 13.04
C LEU A 256 13.19 -35.91 13.94
N ILE A 257 13.32 -35.79 15.27
CA ILE A 257 12.26 -36.15 16.24
C ILE A 257 10.93 -35.44 15.92
N ASN A 258 11.01 -34.20 15.42
CA ASN A 258 9.85 -33.40 15.01
C ASN A 258 9.43 -33.62 13.54
N PHE A 259 9.87 -34.73 12.93
CA PHE A 259 9.56 -35.17 11.57
C PHE A 259 10.14 -34.29 10.45
N ALA A 260 11.32 -33.70 10.70
CA ALA A 260 12.06 -32.87 9.75
C ALA A 260 11.21 -31.72 9.15
N PRO A 261 10.71 -30.80 9.99
CA PRO A 261 9.87 -29.69 9.56
C PRO A 261 10.58 -28.81 8.55
N GLN A 262 9.82 -28.33 7.56
CA GLN A 262 10.35 -27.58 6.42
C GLN A 262 10.41 -26.09 6.72
N ALA A 263 11.44 -25.41 6.22
CA ALA A 263 11.60 -23.98 6.39
C ALA A 263 10.49 -23.19 5.68
N GLU A 264 10.40 -23.35 4.37
CA GLU A 264 9.58 -22.53 3.48
C GLU A 264 8.77 -23.42 2.54
N ARG A 265 7.56 -22.97 2.16
CA ARG A 265 6.63 -23.80 1.38
C ARG A 265 7.16 -24.04 -0.02
N ASN A 266 7.64 -23.01 -0.70
CA ASN A 266 8.13 -23.06 -2.09
C ASN A 266 9.56 -23.62 -2.24
N ARG A 267 10.34 -23.72 -1.16
CA ARG A 267 11.68 -24.35 -1.12
C ARG A 267 12.65 -23.74 -2.15
N GLU A 268 12.63 -22.41 -2.27
CA GLU A 268 13.48 -21.61 -3.18
C GLU A 268 14.98 -21.93 -3.06
N TRP A 269 15.45 -22.39 -1.90
CA TRP A 269 16.83 -22.83 -1.71
C TRP A 269 17.31 -23.92 -2.69
N LEU A 270 16.41 -24.64 -3.36
CA LEU A 270 16.73 -25.58 -4.44
C LEU A 270 16.96 -24.90 -5.80
N LEU A 271 16.41 -23.70 -6.03
CA LEU A 271 16.50 -23.02 -7.32
C LEU A 271 17.93 -22.76 -7.79
N PRO A 272 18.88 -22.27 -6.96
CA PRO A 272 20.27 -22.09 -7.39
C PRO A 272 20.93 -23.41 -7.85
N LEU A 273 20.62 -24.52 -7.17
CA LEU A 273 21.14 -25.84 -7.53
C LEU A 273 20.57 -26.33 -8.87
N ILE A 274 19.28 -26.09 -9.11
CA ILE A 274 18.61 -26.42 -10.37
C ILE A 274 19.07 -25.49 -11.50
N GLU A 275 19.25 -24.18 -11.25
CA GLU A 275 19.77 -23.21 -12.20
C GLU A 275 21.19 -23.57 -12.67
N ALA A 276 22.06 -23.99 -11.73
CA ALA A 276 23.45 -24.38 -12.01
C ALA A 276 23.61 -25.78 -12.64
N GLY A 277 22.88 -26.79 -12.14
CA GLY A 277 23.09 -28.20 -12.52
C GLY A 277 22.77 -28.53 -13.98
N LYS A 278 23.46 -29.50 -14.57
CA LYS A 278 23.09 -30.13 -15.85
C LYS A 278 21.96 -31.13 -15.65
N ASN A 279 21.34 -31.59 -16.74
CA ASN A 279 20.27 -32.60 -16.65
C ASN A 279 20.72 -33.92 -15.99
N GLU A 280 22.00 -34.28 -16.09
CA GLU A 280 22.61 -35.42 -15.39
C GLU A 280 22.63 -35.19 -13.87
N ASP A 281 23.03 -33.99 -13.43
CA ASP A 281 23.04 -33.60 -12.01
C ASP A 281 21.61 -33.54 -11.43
N LEU A 282 20.60 -33.26 -12.26
CA LEU A 282 19.18 -33.31 -11.87
C LEU A 282 18.68 -34.73 -11.57
N GLU A 283 19.27 -35.79 -12.14
CA GLU A 283 18.89 -37.16 -11.79
C GLU A 283 19.40 -37.55 -10.39
N ASP A 284 20.63 -37.16 -10.04
CA ASP A 284 21.19 -37.33 -8.70
C ASP A 284 20.41 -36.52 -7.65
N LEU A 285 20.07 -35.27 -7.98
CA LEU A 285 19.25 -34.39 -7.16
C LEU A 285 17.82 -34.94 -6.99
N LEU A 286 17.21 -35.53 -8.02
CA LEU A 286 15.95 -36.26 -7.86
C LEU A 286 16.11 -37.49 -6.97
N GLN A 287 17.13 -38.30 -7.17
CA GLN A 287 17.35 -39.52 -6.37
C GLN A 287 17.52 -39.21 -4.88
N LYS A 288 18.20 -38.12 -4.52
CA LYS A 288 18.52 -37.75 -3.14
C LYS A 288 17.54 -36.76 -2.51
N ALA A 289 16.91 -35.88 -3.31
CA ALA A 289 16.12 -34.76 -2.83
C ALA A 289 14.69 -34.67 -3.40
N ALA A 290 14.16 -35.67 -4.13
CA ALA A 290 12.77 -35.66 -4.63
C ALA A 290 11.70 -35.46 -3.54
N PHE A 291 11.97 -35.75 -2.25
CA PHE A 291 11.04 -35.37 -1.20
C PHE A 291 10.79 -33.85 -1.15
N TYR A 292 11.82 -33.06 -1.44
CA TYR A 292 11.82 -31.60 -1.38
C TYR A 292 11.31 -30.94 -2.66
N ILE A 293 11.02 -31.71 -3.72
CA ILE A 293 10.50 -31.21 -5.00
C ILE A 293 9.14 -31.86 -5.23
N ARG A 294 8.06 -31.11 -4.99
CA ARG A 294 6.68 -31.66 -4.98
C ARG A 294 5.69 -30.66 -5.59
N SER A 295 4.49 -31.14 -5.89
CA SER A 295 3.43 -30.37 -6.55
C SER A 295 2.98 -29.13 -5.78
N ASP A 296 3.15 -29.11 -4.45
CA ASP A 296 2.90 -27.94 -3.62
C ASP A 296 3.94 -26.81 -3.81
N THR A 297 5.06 -27.08 -4.47
CA THR A 297 6.19 -26.14 -4.65
C THR A 297 6.52 -25.87 -6.10
N LEU A 298 6.51 -26.92 -6.93
CA LEU A 298 7.18 -26.91 -8.21
C LEU A 298 6.54 -25.87 -9.15
N SER A 299 5.21 -25.82 -9.23
CA SER A 299 4.47 -24.80 -10.00
C SER A 299 4.72 -23.35 -9.55
N GLN A 300 5.14 -23.11 -8.30
CA GLN A 300 5.44 -21.75 -7.80
C GLN A 300 6.74 -21.20 -8.40
N TRP A 301 7.66 -22.06 -8.85
CA TRP A 301 8.91 -21.65 -9.49
C TRP A 301 8.73 -21.06 -10.90
N THR A 302 7.49 -20.98 -11.41
CA THR A 302 7.15 -20.16 -12.57
C THR A 302 7.45 -18.67 -12.36
N GLU A 303 7.32 -18.17 -11.12
CA GLU A 303 7.65 -16.79 -10.76
C GLU A 303 9.12 -16.46 -11.08
N ARG A 304 10.04 -17.34 -10.68
CA ARG A 304 11.48 -17.23 -10.95
C ARG A 304 11.80 -17.20 -12.45
N VAL A 305 11.07 -17.97 -13.25
CA VAL A 305 11.23 -17.98 -14.71
C VAL A 305 10.83 -16.61 -15.30
N PHE A 306 9.72 -16.02 -14.83
CA PHE A 306 9.30 -14.69 -15.27
C PHE A 306 10.23 -13.57 -14.75
N GLU A 307 10.82 -13.70 -13.55
CA GLU A 307 11.87 -12.78 -13.08
C GLU A 307 13.06 -12.72 -14.04
N LEU A 308 13.56 -13.87 -14.49
CA LEU A 308 14.68 -13.96 -15.42
C LEU A 308 14.33 -13.32 -16.77
N GLN A 309 13.13 -13.58 -17.30
CA GLN A 309 12.61 -12.95 -18.51
C GLN A 309 12.59 -11.43 -18.37
N ASN A 310 11.95 -10.92 -17.31
CA ASN A 310 11.79 -9.48 -17.05
C ASN A 310 13.12 -8.77 -16.72
N SER A 311 14.12 -9.52 -16.24
CA SER A 311 15.49 -9.04 -16.02
C SER A 311 16.32 -8.94 -17.30
N GLY A 312 15.77 -9.31 -18.46
CA GLY A 312 16.48 -9.33 -19.74
C GLY A 312 17.35 -10.57 -19.96
N LEU A 313 17.04 -11.68 -19.28
CA LEU A 313 17.73 -12.97 -19.38
C LEU A 313 16.83 -14.07 -19.97
N PRO A 314 16.24 -13.87 -21.18
CA PRO A 314 15.24 -14.79 -21.76
C PRO A 314 15.80 -16.20 -22.02
N ALA A 315 17.08 -16.30 -22.40
CA ALA A 315 17.75 -17.58 -22.58
C ALA A 315 17.87 -18.36 -21.26
N ASP A 316 18.00 -17.67 -20.12
CA ASP A 316 18.16 -18.28 -18.80
C ASP A 316 16.80 -18.72 -18.27
N ALA A 317 15.77 -17.89 -18.45
CA ALA A 317 14.37 -18.23 -18.22
C ALA A 317 13.97 -19.50 -18.99
N MET A 318 14.28 -19.56 -20.29
CA MET A 318 14.00 -20.73 -21.13
C MET A 318 14.77 -21.98 -20.68
N ARG A 319 16.05 -21.86 -20.28
CA ARG A 319 16.82 -23.00 -19.75
C ARG A 319 16.25 -23.51 -18.43
N LEU A 320 15.90 -22.62 -17.50
CA LEU A 320 15.27 -22.99 -16.23
C LEU A 320 13.92 -23.68 -16.49
N CYS A 321 13.03 -23.08 -17.29
CA CYS A 321 11.72 -23.64 -17.59
C CYS A 321 11.80 -25.06 -18.18
N ASN A 322 12.75 -25.32 -19.09
CA ASN A 322 12.98 -26.66 -19.63
C ASN A 322 13.46 -27.68 -18.59
N LYS A 323 14.34 -27.28 -17.66
CA LYS A 323 14.73 -28.13 -16.52
C LYS A 323 13.54 -28.42 -15.60
N LEU A 324 12.68 -27.44 -15.37
CA LEU A 324 11.50 -27.59 -14.53
C LEU A 324 10.46 -28.55 -15.14
N ILE A 325 10.22 -28.50 -16.46
CA ILE A 325 9.42 -29.49 -17.19
C ILE A 325 10.03 -30.90 -17.11
N TYR A 326 11.35 -31.01 -17.17
CA TYR A 326 12.04 -32.28 -17.00
C TYR A 326 11.85 -32.86 -15.58
N LEU A 327 11.97 -32.02 -14.54
CA LEU A 327 11.73 -32.42 -13.15
C LEU A 327 10.27 -32.84 -12.92
N SER A 328 9.28 -32.06 -13.38
CA SER A 328 7.86 -32.39 -13.19
C SER A 328 7.49 -33.73 -13.85
N ARG A 329 7.97 -33.99 -15.06
CA ARG A 329 7.79 -35.28 -15.75
C ARG A 329 8.38 -36.46 -14.98
N LYS A 330 9.60 -36.31 -14.46
CA LYS A 330 10.28 -37.37 -13.67
C LYS A 330 9.57 -37.64 -12.35
N LEU A 331 8.98 -36.61 -11.74
CA LEU A 331 8.18 -36.70 -10.51
C LEU A 331 6.73 -37.15 -10.76
N LYS A 332 6.28 -37.18 -12.03
CA LYS A 332 4.88 -37.40 -12.44
C LYS A 332 3.91 -36.35 -11.88
N ASP A 333 4.38 -35.10 -11.89
CA ASP A 333 3.70 -33.93 -11.35
C ASP A 333 2.98 -33.17 -12.46
N GLU A 334 1.83 -33.71 -12.88
CA GLU A 334 1.04 -33.19 -13.99
C GLU A 334 0.64 -31.71 -13.82
N PRO A 335 0.14 -31.23 -12.66
CA PRO A 335 -0.22 -29.82 -12.49
C PRO A 335 0.99 -28.87 -12.65
N ALA A 336 2.16 -29.26 -12.14
CA ALA A 336 3.37 -28.46 -12.34
C ALA A 336 3.85 -28.50 -13.80
N GLU A 337 3.76 -29.65 -14.46
CA GLU A 337 4.09 -29.78 -15.88
C GLU A 337 3.23 -28.86 -16.75
N TYR A 338 1.92 -28.79 -16.51
CA TYR A 338 0.99 -27.91 -17.21
C TYR A 338 1.28 -26.42 -16.96
N ALA A 339 1.61 -26.07 -15.71
CA ALA A 339 2.04 -24.71 -15.37
C ALA A 339 3.31 -24.29 -16.14
N PHE A 340 4.30 -25.18 -16.28
CA PHE A 340 5.49 -24.87 -17.04
C PHE A 340 5.30 -24.90 -18.55
N TYR A 341 4.39 -25.72 -19.11
CA TYR A 341 4.00 -25.58 -20.51
C TYR A 341 3.40 -24.20 -20.77
N TYR A 342 2.50 -23.72 -19.90
CA TYR A 342 1.98 -22.36 -20.01
C TYR A 342 3.11 -21.31 -19.93
N THR A 343 4.02 -21.41 -18.96
CA THR A 343 5.17 -20.48 -18.87
C THR A 343 6.05 -20.54 -20.11
N ARG A 344 6.39 -21.73 -20.62
CA ARG A 344 7.22 -21.89 -21.82
C ARG A 344 6.51 -21.40 -23.08
N SER A 345 5.19 -21.55 -23.16
CA SER A 345 4.36 -20.95 -24.21
C SER A 345 4.50 -19.43 -24.25
N VAL A 346 4.40 -18.77 -23.10
CA VAL A 346 4.58 -17.30 -22.99
C VAL A 346 5.99 -16.88 -23.38
N LEU A 347 7.03 -17.63 -22.96
CA LEU A 347 8.42 -17.36 -23.36
C LEU A 347 8.64 -17.55 -24.87
N ALA A 348 8.04 -18.58 -25.48
CA ALA A 348 8.15 -18.87 -26.90
C ALA A 348 7.41 -17.82 -27.76
N ASP A 349 6.22 -17.39 -27.34
CA ASP A 349 5.46 -16.30 -27.98
C ASP A 349 6.25 -14.98 -27.93
N ALA A 350 6.84 -14.65 -26.77
CA ALA A 350 7.73 -13.49 -26.62
C ALA A 350 9.01 -13.57 -27.46
N ALA A 351 9.46 -14.77 -27.84
CA ALA A 351 10.58 -15.02 -28.74
C ALA A 351 10.18 -15.09 -30.23
N GLY A 352 8.88 -14.98 -30.55
CA GLY A 352 8.36 -15.14 -31.91
C GLY A 352 8.26 -16.59 -32.41
N ASP A 353 8.49 -17.58 -31.55
CA ASP A 353 8.35 -19.00 -31.87
C ASP A 353 6.90 -19.46 -31.67
N THR A 354 6.03 -18.96 -32.54
CA THR A 354 4.58 -19.22 -32.50
C THR A 354 4.24 -20.71 -32.55
N ARG A 355 5.09 -21.54 -33.20
CA ARG A 355 4.85 -22.99 -33.33
C ARG A 355 4.99 -23.69 -31.98
N ASN A 356 6.09 -23.45 -31.27
CA ASN A 356 6.28 -24.06 -29.96
C ASN A 356 5.38 -23.41 -28.91
N ALA A 357 5.11 -22.10 -29.02
CA ALA A 357 4.14 -21.40 -28.19
C ALA A 357 2.75 -22.05 -28.23
N LEU A 358 2.25 -22.37 -29.43
CA LEU A 358 0.95 -23.01 -29.60
C LEU A 358 0.93 -24.45 -29.06
N ALA A 359 1.95 -25.26 -29.39
CA ALA A 359 2.05 -26.64 -28.93
C ALA A 359 2.05 -26.75 -27.40
N ASP A 360 2.74 -25.84 -26.72
CA ASP A 360 2.78 -25.78 -25.26
C ASP A 360 1.49 -25.20 -24.65
N ALA A 361 0.87 -24.17 -25.25
CA ALA A 361 -0.42 -23.65 -24.79
C ALA A 361 -1.52 -24.71 -24.86
N GLU A 362 -1.56 -25.49 -25.95
CA GLU A 362 -2.45 -26.63 -26.06
C GLU A 362 -2.15 -27.72 -25.02
N ALA A 363 -0.88 -27.99 -24.72
CA ALA A 363 -0.51 -28.97 -23.69
C ALA A 363 -0.99 -28.54 -22.30
N ALA A 364 -0.80 -27.26 -21.94
CA ALA A 364 -1.28 -26.68 -20.68
C ALA A 364 -2.82 -26.73 -20.58
N HIS A 365 -3.53 -26.23 -21.60
CA HIS A 365 -5.00 -26.20 -21.59
C HIS A 365 -5.63 -27.62 -21.68
N ARG A 366 -5.00 -28.57 -22.38
CA ARG A 366 -5.45 -29.99 -22.33
C ARG A 366 -5.32 -30.58 -20.93
N GLY A 367 -4.28 -30.20 -20.18
CA GLY A 367 -4.03 -30.63 -18.82
C GLY A 367 -4.99 -30.04 -17.79
N ASP A 368 -5.24 -28.73 -17.86
CA ASP A 368 -6.28 -28.06 -17.06
C ASP A 368 -7.09 -27.06 -17.89
N ARG A 369 -8.29 -27.49 -18.30
CA ARG A 369 -9.25 -26.67 -19.06
C ARG A 369 -9.96 -25.61 -18.23
N LYS A 370 -9.96 -25.72 -16.90
CA LYS A 370 -10.58 -24.72 -16.01
C LYS A 370 -9.63 -23.57 -15.70
N ASN A 371 -8.34 -23.71 -16.02
CA ASN A 371 -7.39 -22.65 -15.85
C ASN A 371 -7.61 -21.53 -16.88
N VAL A 372 -8.08 -20.38 -16.38
CA VAL A 372 -8.34 -19.17 -17.17
C VAL A 372 -7.10 -18.72 -17.92
N TYR A 373 -5.92 -18.76 -17.30
CA TYR A 373 -4.67 -18.28 -17.91
C TYR A 373 -4.22 -19.17 -19.08
N TYR A 374 -4.32 -20.49 -18.94
CA TYR A 374 -3.95 -21.43 -20.00
C TYR A 374 -4.90 -21.28 -21.20
N THR A 375 -6.19 -21.14 -20.90
CA THR A 375 -7.26 -20.94 -21.89
C THR A 375 -7.11 -19.60 -22.62
N GLN A 376 -6.78 -18.53 -21.90
CA GLN A 376 -6.55 -17.20 -22.48
C GLN A 376 -5.29 -17.17 -23.39
N GLN A 377 -4.19 -17.79 -22.98
CA GLN A 377 -2.98 -17.88 -23.80
C GLN A 377 -3.23 -18.67 -25.09
N LEU A 378 -3.93 -19.80 -25.00
CA LEU A 378 -4.31 -20.59 -26.17
C LEU A 378 -5.26 -19.82 -27.12
N ALA A 379 -6.29 -19.15 -26.57
CA ALA A 379 -7.22 -18.34 -27.35
C ALA A 379 -6.52 -17.20 -28.09
N GLY A 380 -5.57 -16.53 -27.43
CA GLY A 380 -4.74 -15.48 -28.04
C GLY A 380 -3.85 -16.01 -29.16
N LEU A 381 -3.22 -17.17 -28.98
CA LEU A 381 -2.38 -17.80 -30.02
C LEU A 381 -3.19 -18.28 -31.22
N TYR A 382 -4.40 -18.82 -31.01
CA TYR A 382 -5.32 -19.11 -32.12
C TYR A 382 -5.73 -17.84 -32.87
N GLY A 383 -6.02 -16.75 -32.15
CA GLY A 383 -6.32 -15.45 -32.78
C GLY A 383 -5.14 -14.91 -33.60
N LYS A 384 -3.92 -14.91 -33.04
CA LYS A 384 -2.67 -14.52 -33.73
C LYS A 384 -2.37 -15.36 -34.98
N THR A 385 -2.81 -16.61 -35.02
CA THR A 385 -2.61 -17.54 -36.16
C THR A 385 -3.80 -17.60 -37.12
N GLU A 386 -4.74 -16.65 -37.02
CA GLU A 386 -5.99 -16.59 -37.80
C GLU A 386 -6.90 -17.84 -37.66
N GLN A 387 -6.71 -18.65 -36.61
CA GLN A 387 -7.58 -19.78 -36.23
C GLN A 387 -8.81 -19.28 -35.46
N PHE A 388 -9.57 -18.40 -36.11
CA PHE A 388 -10.62 -17.60 -35.47
C PHE A 388 -11.76 -18.43 -34.85
N ALA A 389 -12.12 -19.58 -35.43
CA ALA A 389 -13.20 -20.42 -34.90
C ALA A 389 -12.92 -20.91 -33.47
N ASP A 390 -11.71 -21.42 -33.20
CA ASP A 390 -11.29 -21.86 -31.87
C ASP A 390 -10.98 -20.69 -30.93
N CYS A 391 -10.42 -19.60 -31.46
CA CYS A 391 -10.26 -18.34 -30.73
C CYS A 391 -11.60 -17.86 -30.14
N TYR A 392 -12.65 -17.75 -30.97
CA TYR A 392 -13.96 -17.26 -30.55
C TYR A 392 -14.66 -18.21 -29.58
N ARG A 393 -14.51 -19.52 -29.79
CA ARG A 393 -15.05 -20.53 -28.87
C ARG A 393 -14.44 -20.37 -27.47
N LEU A 394 -13.11 -20.32 -27.37
CA LEU A 394 -12.42 -20.16 -26.09
C LEU A 394 -12.68 -18.81 -25.43
N TYR A 395 -12.78 -17.71 -26.18
CA TYR A 395 -13.15 -16.41 -25.61
C TYR A 395 -14.60 -16.37 -25.11
N LYS A 396 -15.55 -17.06 -25.76
CA LYS A 396 -16.92 -17.22 -25.25
C LYS A 396 -16.95 -18.05 -23.96
N GLU A 397 -16.17 -19.14 -23.89
CA GLU A 397 -15.99 -19.91 -22.64
C GLU A 397 -15.44 -19.02 -21.51
N LEU A 398 -14.39 -18.24 -21.78
CA LEU A 398 -13.79 -17.29 -20.82
C LEU A 398 -14.76 -16.21 -20.34
N LEU A 399 -15.61 -15.65 -21.22
CA LEU A 399 -16.60 -14.64 -20.86
C LEU A 399 -17.77 -15.20 -20.02
N ASN A 400 -18.09 -16.49 -20.16
CA ASN A 400 -19.08 -17.16 -19.33
C ASN A 400 -18.55 -17.40 -17.90
N GLU A 401 -17.28 -17.79 -17.76
CA GLU A 401 -16.63 -17.99 -16.45
C GLU A 401 -16.31 -16.66 -15.75
N LEU A 402 -15.96 -15.60 -16.51
CA LEU A 402 -15.58 -14.28 -15.98
C LEU A 402 -16.39 -13.13 -16.63
N PRO A 403 -17.72 -13.06 -16.36
CA PRO A 403 -18.57 -12.00 -16.91
C PRO A 403 -18.11 -10.62 -16.44
N GLY A 404 -18.07 -9.67 -17.38
CA GLY A 404 -17.65 -8.29 -17.11
C GLY A 404 -16.13 -8.07 -17.03
N ASN A 405 -15.29 -9.07 -17.29
CA ASN A 405 -13.84 -8.88 -17.33
C ASN A 405 -13.42 -8.03 -18.55
N THR A 406 -12.96 -6.81 -18.31
CA THR A 406 -12.58 -5.82 -19.34
C THR A 406 -11.51 -6.35 -20.31
N ASN A 407 -10.49 -7.06 -19.82
CA ASN A 407 -9.39 -7.56 -20.65
C ASN A 407 -9.81 -8.69 -21.57
N ILE A 408 -10.59 -9.65 -21.07
CA ILE A 408 -11.14 -10.75 -21.87
C ILE A 408 -12.11 -10.20 -22.91
N THR A 409 -12.97 -9.24 -22.50
CA THR A 409 -13.92 -8.53 -23.36
C THR A 409 -13.22 -7.78 -24.49
N GLY A 410 -12.16 -7.01 -24.18
CA GLY A 410 -11.39 -6.24 -25.15
C GLY A 410 -10.62 -7.11 -26.14
N ASN A 411 -10.00 -8.19 -25.66
CA ASN A 411 -9.31 -9.17 -26.51
C ASN A 411 -10.28 -9.90 -27.45
N TYR A 412 -11.46 -10.30 -26.96
CA TYR A 412 -12.48 -10.91 -27.82
C TYR A 412 -12.99 -9.94 -28.89
N GLY A 413 -13.26 -8.68 -28.51
CA GLY A 413 -13.60 -7.61 -29.45
C GLY A 413 -12.52 -7.38 -30.52
N TRP A 414 -11.24 -7.39 -30.14
CA TRP A 414 -10.13 -7.34 -31.09
C TRP A 414 -10.16 -8.49 -32.10
N TYR A 415 -10.22 -9.75 -31.65
CA TYR A 415 -10.20 -10.88 -32.59
C TYR A 415 -11.46 -10.97 -33.46
N LEU A 416 -12.62 -10.46 -33.01
CA LEU A 416 -13.79 -10.27 -33.86
C LEU A 416 -13.51 -9.24 -34.98
N LEU A 417 -12.87 -8.11 -34.67
CA LEU A 417 -12.39 -7.16 -35.68
C LEU A 417 -11.39 -7.81 -36.64
N SER A 418 -10.39 -8.54 -36.12
CA SER A 418 -9.36 -9.21 -36.94
C SER A 418 -9.92 -10.29 -37.89
N GLY A 419 -11.07 -10.90 -37.55
CA GLY A 419 -11.80 -11.81 -38.44
C GLY A 419 -12.83 -11.15 -39.35
N GLY A 420 -13.05 -9.84 -39.23
CA GLY A 420 -14.01 -9.08 -40.05
C GLY A 420 -15.45 -9.06 -39.51
N HIS A 421 -15.69 -9.57 -38.30
CA HIS A 421 -17.00 -9.57 -37.64
C HIS A 421 -17.31 -8.21 -36.96
N ILE A 422 -17.25 -7.13 -37.76
CA ILE A 422 -17.19 -5.75 -37.27
C ILE A 422 -18.40 -5.39 -36.39
N GLU A 423 -19.63 -5.66 -36.82
CA GLU A 423 -20.83 -5.34 -36.03
C GLU A 423 -20.93 -6.16 -34.73
N GLU A 424 -20.46 -7.41 -34.75
CA GLU A 424 -20.46 -8.27 -33.56
C GLU A 424 -19.41 -7.80 -32.54
N ALA A 425 -18.31 -7.17 -33.00
CA ALA A 425 -17.27 -6.59 -32.13
C ALA A 425 -17.71 -5.32 -31.39
N VAL A 426 -18.61 -4.50 -31.97
CA VAL A 426 -19.04 -3.20 -31.43
C VAL A 426 -19.39 -3.20 -29.93
N PRO A 427 -20.29 -4.08 -29.43
CA PRO A 427 -20.63 -4.10 -28.00
C PRO A 427 -19.43 -4.46 -27.12
N TYR A 428 -18.58 -5.39 -27.53
CA TYR A 428 -17.40 -5.80 -26.75
C TYR A 428 -16.32 -4.71 -26.73
N CYS A 429 -16.01 -4.08 -27.86
CA CYS A 429 -15.07 -2.96 -27.91
C CYS A 429 -15.58 -1.75 -27.11
N ARG A 430 -16.89 -1.45 -27.17
CA ARG A 430 -17.52 -0.42 -26.32
C ARG A 430 -17.37 -0.77 -24.83
N ALA A 431 -17.76 -1.98 -24.43
CA ALA A 431 -17.72 -2.40 -23.03
C ALA A 431 -16.29 -2.41 -22.47
N ALA A 432 -15.30 -2.86 -23.25
CA ALA A 432 -13.89 -2.79 -22.87
C ALA A 432 -13.42 -1.34 -22.70
N TYR A 433 -13.76 -0.46 -23.65
CA TYR A 433 -13.42 0.97 -23.56
C TYR A 433 -14.08 1.68 -22.38
N SER A 434 -15.35 1.38 -22.08
CA SER A 434 -16.05 1.93 -20.91
C SER A 434 -15.55 1.36 -19.59
N GLY A 435 -15.01 0.14 -19.58
CA GLY A 435 -14.41 -0.49 -18.40
C GLY A 435 -13.01 0.02 -18.07
N ASP A 436 -12.25 0.48 -19.08
CA ASP A 436 -10.98 1.19 -18.89
C ASP A 436 -10.72 2.18 -20.04
N THR A 437 -10.98 3.47 -19.79
CA THR A 437 -10.77 4.55 -20.76
C THR A 437 -9.31 4.98 -20.90
N SER A 438 -8.41 4.53 -20.01
CA SER A 438 -6.96 4.79 -20.05
C SER A 438 -6.19 3.75 -20.88
N SER A 439 -6.83 2.62 -21.21
CA SER A 439 -6.26 1.63 -22.11
C SER A 439 -6.15 2.19 -23.54
N MET A 440 -4.90 2.37 -24.00
CA MET A 440 -4.57 2.64 -25.39
C MET A 440 -5.24 1.63 -26.33
N ALA A 441 -5.08 0.32 -26.06
CA ALA A 441 -5.64 -0.75 -26.89
C ALA A 441 -7.19 -0.74 -26.95
N PHE A 442 -7.90 -0.42 -25.86
CA PHE A 442 -9.37 -0.41 -25.89
C PHE A 442 -9.93 0.83 -26.58
N SER A 443 -9.31 2.00 -26.37
CA SER A 443 -9.66 3.21 -27.15
C SER A 443 -9.40 3.01 -28.65
N LEU A 444 -8.29 2.37 -29.01
CA LEU A 444 -7.92 2.01 -30.38
C LEU A 444 -8.92 1.03 -31.02
N ASN A 445 -9.19 -0.09 -30.35
CA ASN A 445 -10.16 -1.09 -30.80
C ASN A 445 -11.56 -0.50 -30.98
N TYR A 446 -12.01 0.39 -30.09
CA TYR A 446 -13.29 1.05 -30.25
C TYR A 446 -13.31 2.04 -31.43
N ALA A 447 -12.20 2.77 -31.66
CA ALA A 447 -12.02 3.61 -32.86
C ALA A 447 -12.13 2.80 -34.16
N HIS A 448 -11.51 1.62 -34.21
CA HIS A 448 -11.58 0.70 -35.36
C HIS A 448 -13.02 0.33 -35.72
N THR A 449 -13.91 0.16 -34.73
CA THR A 449 -15.33 -0.14 -35.02
C THR A 449 -16.01 0.96 -35.83
N PHE A 450 -15.62 2.23 -35.66
CA PHE A 450 -16.17 3.35 -36.43
C PHE A 450 -15.50 3.45 -37.81
N LEU A 451 -14.17 3.30 -37.87
CA LEU A 451 -13.44 3.38 -39.13
C LEU A 451 -13.85 2.30 -40.13
N LEU A 452 -13.95 1.05 -39.68
CA LEU A 452 -14.33 -0.08 -40.53
C LEU A 452 -15.81 -0.02 -40.96
N ARG A 453 -16.66 0.70 -40.22
CA ARG A 453 -18.04 1.05 -40.60
C ARG A 453 -18.16 2.41 -41.31
N ASN A 454 -17.06 2.89 -41.89
CA ASN A 454 -16.99 4.11 -42.69
C ASN A 454 -17.49 5.39 -41.99
N SER A 455 -17.17 5.51 -40.69
CA SER A 455 -17.43 6.71 -39.87
C SER A 455 -16.11 7.30 -39.33
N PRO A 456 -15.21 7.79 -40.22
CA PRO A 456 -13.86 8.21 -39.82
C PRO A 456 -13.83 9.37 -38.82
N ASP A 457 -14.77 10.33 -38.90
CA ASP A 457 -14.82 11.45 -37.95
C ASP A 457 -15.17 11.00 -36.53
N SER A 458 -16.06 10.01 -36.37
CA SER A 458 -16.31 9.37 -35.08
C SER A 458 -15.13 8.54 -34.60
N ALA A 459 -14.38 7.93 -35.51
CA ALA A 459 -13.17 7.17 -35.19
C ALA A 459 -12.06 8.07 -34.65
N ARG A 460 -11.84 9.24 -35.28
CA ARG A 460 -10.80 10.23 -34.89
C ARG A 460 -10.88 10.64 -33.41
N LEU A 461 -12.07 10.77 -32.83
CA LEU A 461 -12.25 11.06 -31.40
C LEU A 461 -11.58 10.00 -30.50
N TYR A 462 -11.72 8.73 -30.84
CA TYR A 462 -11.18 7.61 -30.04
C TYR A 462 -9.72 7.30 -30.39
N TYR A 463 -9.31 7.51 -31.65
CA TYR A 463 -7.89 7.50 -32.02
C TYR A 463 -7.09 8.61 -31.32
N GLN A 464 -7.67 9.80 -31.17
CA GLN A 464 -7.08 10.88 -30.40
C GLN A 464 -6.84 10.46 -28.93
N ARG A 465 -7.85 9.85 -28.29
CA ARG A 465 -7.69 9.28 -26.94
C ARG A 465 -6.66 8.15 -26.89
N SER A 466 -6.52 7.35 -27.94
CA SER A 466 -5.47 6.33 -28.04
C SER A 466 -4.07 6.95 -28.13
N LEU A 467 -3.88 8.05 -28.87
CA LEU A 467 -2.61 8.80 -28.90
C LEU A 467 -2.28 9.40 -27.52
N ASP A 468 -3.28 9.99 -26.85
CA ASP A 468 -3.12 10.57 -25.52
C ASP A 468 -2.74 9.51 -24.44
N ASN A 469 -3.07 8.24 -24.67
CA ASN A 469 -2.74 7.10 -23.82
C ASN A 469 -1.43 6.35 -24.23
N LEU A 470 -0.66 6.82 -25.22
CA LEU A 470 0.61 6.18 -25.62
C LEU A 470 1.70 6.36 -24.56
N ILE A 471 2.46 5.30 -24.28
CA ILE A 471 3.57 5.33 -23.31
C ILE A 471 4.92 5.41 -24.04
N TYR A 472 5.17 4.51 -24.99
CA TYR A 472 6.44 4.40 -25.71
C TYR A 472 6.26 4.51 -27.25
N PRO A 473 7.29 4.91 -28.01
CA PRO A 473 7.20 5.02 -29.47
C PRO A 473 6.89 3.68 -30.16
N SER A 474 7.33 2.57 -29.55
CA SER A 474 7.00 1.20 -29.98
C SER A 474 5.49 0.91 -29.96
N ASP A 475 4.74 1.54 -29.06
CA ASP A 475 3.32 1.24 -28.89
C ASP A 475 2.52 1.75 -30.08
N TYR A 476 2.94 2.87 -30.68
CA TYR A 476 2.37 3.39 -31.91
C TYR A 476 2.64 2.49 -33.12
N THR A 477 3.87 1.96 -33.22
CA THR A 477 4.26 1.11 -34.35
C THR A 477 3.69 -0.31 -34.24
N ALA A 478 3.55 -0.84 -33.02
CA ALA A 478 3.03 -2.19 -32.76
C ALA A 478 1.50 -2.25 -32.65
N GLY A 479 0.83 -1.15 -32.32
CA GLY A 479 -0.64 -1.03 -32.34
C GLY A 479 -1.13 -0.26 -33.58
N PRO A 480 -1.48 1.05 -33.46
CA PRO A 480 -2.20 1.79 -34.50
C PRO A 480 -1.67 1.61 -35.93
N ARG A 481 -0.34 1.71 -36.13
CA ARG A 481 0.26 1.58 -37.47
C ARG A 481 0.13 0.16 -38.02
N ALA A 482 0.43 -0.85 -37.19
CA ALA A 482 0.29 -2.27 -37.57
C ALA A 482 -1.17 -2.63 -37.90
N ASP A 483 -2.12 -2.09 -37.14
CA ASP A 483 -3.56 -2.32 -37.37
C ASP A 483 -4.02 -1.71 -38.69
N PHE A 484 -3.58 -0.48 -39.02
CA PHE A 484 -3.87 0.12 -40.33
C PHE A 484 -3.26 -0.67 -41.49
N ASP A 485 -2.01 -1.10 -41.37
CA ASP A 485 -1.35 -1.94 -42.39
C ASP A 485 -2.08 -3.29 -42.57
N PHE A 486 -2.57 -3.89 -41.47
CA PHE A 486 -3.39 -5.09 -41.48
C PHE A 486 -4.74 -4.86 -42.19
N PHE A 487 -5.52 -3.83 -41.82
CA PHE A 487 -6.81 -3.55 -42.45
C PHE A 487 -6.68 -3.19 -43.94
N PHE A 488 -5.65 -2.40 -44.29
CA PHE A 488 -5.36 -2.04 -45.68
C PHE A 488 -5.03 -3.28 -46.54
N LYS A 489 -4.23 -4.20 -46.00
CA LYS A 489 -3.92 -5.50 -46.61
C LYS A 489 -5.15 -6.38 -46.77
N LYS A 490 -6.01 -6.49 -45.76
CA LYS A 490 -7.31 -7.21 -45.83
C LYS A 490 -8.31 -6.51 -46.79
N GLY A 491 -8.08 -5.26 -47.15
CA GLY A 491 -8.86 -4.50 -48.12
C GLY A 491 -10.07 -3.77 -47.53
N TRP A 492 -10.18 -3.69 -46.20
CA TRP A 492 -11.34 -3.11 -45.53
C TRP A 492 -11.25 -1.59 -45.53
N ASN A 493 -12.31 -0.95 -46.05
CA ASN A 493 -12.46 0.51 -46.17
C ASN A 493 -11.16 1.28 -46.54
N ARG A 494 -10.42 0.79 -47.55
CA ARG A 494 -9.04 1.24 -47.85
C ARG A 494 -8.84 2.75 -47.89
N LYS A 495 -9.81 3.51 -48.44
CA LYS A 495 -9.70 4.97 -48.53
C LYS A 495 -9.69 5.60 -47.14
N ALA A 496 -10.72 5.35 -46.32
CA ALA A 496 -10.79 5.92 -44.97
C ALA A 496 -9.65 5.42 -44.07
N VAL A 497 -9.23 4.15 -44.24
CA VAL A 497 -8.08 3.59 -43.52
C VAL A 497 -6.80 4.35 -43.85
N ALA A 498 -6.49 4.58 -45.14
CA ALA A 498 -5.32 5.35 -45.54
C ALA A 498 -5.39 6.81 -45.04
N GLU A 499 -6.51 7.51 -45.27
CA GLU A 499 -6.70 8.90 -44.86
C GLU A 499 -6.68 9.10 -43.33
N THR A 500 -7.01 8.06 -42.55
CA THR A 500 -6.93 8.09 -41.08
C THR A 500 -5.53 7.72 -40.58
N ALA A 501 -4.85 6.78 -41.26
CA ALA A 501 -3.46 6.43 -40.96
C ALA A 501 -2.52 7.62 -41.20
N ASP A 502 -2.63 8.30 -42.35
CA ASP A 502 -1.85 9.50 -42.67
C ASP A 502 -2.05 10.61 -41.62
N TRP A 503 -3.29 10.79 -41.14
CA TRP A 503 -3.61 11.74 -40.07
C TRP A 503 -3.00 11.33 -38.71
N MET A 504 -3.05 10.05 -38.34
CA MET A 504 -2.41 9.58 -37.10
C MET A 504 -0.89 9.64 -37.17
N ASP A 505 -0.28 9.31 -38.32
CA ASP A 505 1.17 9.40 -38.51
C ASP A 505 1.64 10.86 -38.38
N GLN A 506 0.90 11.82 -38.97
CA GLN A 506 1.17 13.24 -38.79
C GLN A 506 1.03 13.67 -37.32
N ALA A 507 -0.07 13.30 -36.65
CA ALA A 507 -0.29 13.65 -35.25
C ALA A 507 0.78 13.06 -34.32
N PHE A 508 1.21 11.81 -34.58
CA PHE A 508 2.27 11.14 -33.83
C PHE A 508 3.61 11.85 -34.03
N GLU A 509 4.04 12.09 -35.28
CA GLU A 509 5.30 12.77 -35.58
C GLU A 509 5.36 14.22 -35.05
N GLU A 510 4.25 14.98 -35.13
CA GLU A 510 4.23 16.38 -34.69
C GLU A 510 4.21 16.55 -33.15
N LYS A 511 3.73 15.56 -32.39
CA LYS A 511 3.50 15.68 -30.93
C LYS A 511 3.91 14.45 -30.13
N TYR A 512 3.28 13.30 -30.36
CA TYR A 512 3.37 12.16 -29.44
C TYR A 512 4.71 11.43 -29.47
N LYS A 513 5.43 11.46 -30.59
CA LYS A 513 6.76 10.86 -30.73
C LYS A 513 7.78 11.46 -29.76
N ALA A 514 7.75 12.78 -29.56
CA ALA A 514 8.63 13.43 -28.58
C ALA A 514 8.21 13.10 -27.14
N LEU A 515 6.91 13.08 -26.84
CA LEU A 515 6.40 12.75 -25.51
C LEU A 515 6.76 11.31 -25.10
N THR A 516 6.46 10.34 -25.97
CA THR A 516 6.72 8.91 -25.74
C THR A 516 8.21 8.58 -25.69
N ARG A 517 9.04 9.16 -26.56
CA ARG A 517 10.51 9.06 -26.46
C ARG A 517 11.03 9.72 -25.17
N GLY A 518 10.37 10.77 -24.70
CA GLY A 518 10.63 11.38 -23.40
C GLY A 518 10.48 10.36 -22.26
N ASN A 519 9.39 9.58 -22.25
CA ASN A 519 9.15 8.56 -21.23
C ASN A 519 10.28 7.50 -21.16
N GLU A 520 10.76 7.01 -22.31
CA GLU A 520 11.91 6.09 -22.36
C GLU A 520 13.17 6.69 -21.72
N ILE A 521 13.51 7.94 -22.07
CA ILE A 521 14.69 8.63 -21.55
C ILE A 521 14.53 8.91 -20.05
N TRP A 522 13.31 9.22 -19.60
CA TRP A 522 12.97 9.43 -18.19
C TRP A 522 13.23 8.17 -17.36
N ASP A 523 12.74 7.01 -17.81
CA ASP A 523 12.95 5.72 -17.16
C ASP A 523 14.44 5.34 -17.14
N ILE A 524 15.17 5.57 -18.24
CA ILE A 524 16.62 5.37 -18.30
C ILE A 524 17.32 6.29 -17.28
N ALA A 525 17.01 7.58 -17.25
CA ALA A 525 17.65 8.55 -16.38
C ALA A 525 17.41 8.25 -14.90
N ARG A 526 16.17 7.88 -14.55
CA ARG A 526 15.78 7.41 -13.22
C ARG A 526 16.54 6.14 -12.82
N LYS A 527 16.58 5.12 -13.69
CA LYS A 527 17.31 3.87 -13.44
C LYS A 527 18.81 4.10 -13.24
N LYS A 528 19.43 5.01 -14.01
CA LYS A 528 20.85 5.40 -13.80
C LYS A 528 21.06 6.15 -12.49
N TYR A 529 20.11 6.99 -12.07
CA TYR A 529 20.15 7.69 -10.79
C TYR A 529 20.03 6.71 -9.60
N GLU A 530 19.08 5.78 -9.64
CA GLU A 530 18.87 4.75 -8.62
C GLU A 530 20.09 3.80 -8.50
N GLN A 531 20.76 3.51 -9.63
CA GLN A 531 22.07 2.83 -9.68
C GLN A 531 23.24 3.67 -9.15
N LYS A 532 23.00 4.89 -8.64
CA LYS A 532 24.00 5.88 -8.20
C LYS A 532 25.00 6.29 -9.31
N ASN A 533 24.69 6.02 -10.58
CA ASN A 533 25.50 6.43 -11.74
C ASN A 533 25.08 7.84 -12.18
N TYR A 534 25.38 8.82 -11.33
CA TYR A 534 24.97 10.20 -11.53
C TYR A 534 25.48 10.82 -12.85
N PRO A 535 26.70 10.55 -13.36
CA PRO A 535 27.13 11.07 -14.66
C PRO A 535 26.23 10.60 -15.83
N ALA A 536 25.82 9.33 -15.84
CA ALA A 536 24.91 8.80 -16.86
C ALA A 536 23.49 9.35 -16.69
N ALA A 537 23.00 9.48 -15.45
CA ALA A 537 21.71 10.10 -15.16
C ALA A 537 21.66 11.57 -15.63
N ILE A 538 22.71 12.35 -15.35
CA ILE A 538 22.85 13.74 -15.81
C ILE A 538 22.82 13.85 -17.34
N ALA A 539 23.45 12.92 -18.06
CA ALA A 539 23.42 12.91 -19.52
C ALA A 539 21.99 12.66 -20.03
N ALA A 540 21.30 11.65 -19.50
CA ALA A 540 19.93 11.30 -19.90
C ALA A 540 18.91 12.40 -19.52
N TRP A 541 19.01 13.04 -18.35
CA TRP A 541 18.14 14.16 -18.00
C TRP A 541 18.32 15.36 -18.96
N LYS A 542 19.54 15.61 -19.44
CA LYS A 542 19.79 16.64 -20.46
C LYS A 542 19.27 16.25 -21.84
N GLU A 543 19.39 14.98 -22.22
CA GLU A 543 18.77 14.43 -23.44
C GLU A 543 17.25 14.69 -23.40
N TYR A 544 16.59 14.33 -22.29
CA TYR A 544 15.16 14.56 -22.07
C TYR A 544 14.78 16.04 -22.25
N ILE A 545 15.50 16.97 -21.61
CA ILE A 545 15.24 18.41 -21.75
C ILE A 545 15.42 18.84 -23.20
N SER A 546 16.49 18.40 -23.86
CA SER A 546 16.82 18.81 -25.23
C SER A 546 15.83 18.33 -26.28
N LEU A 547 15.17 17.19 -26.04
CA LEU A 547 14.15 16.60 -26.91
C LEU A 547 12.99 17.58 -27.19
N PHE A 548 12.66 18.43 -26.23
CA PHE A 548 11.52 19.34 -26.32
C PHE A 548 11.90 20.78 -26.70
N ASN A 549 13.18 21.09 -26.94
CA ASN A 549 13.64 22.44 -27.28
C ASN A 549 12.93 23.06 -28.50
N ASN A 550 12.54 22.22 -29.47
CA ASN A 550 11.86 22.62 -30.70
C ASN A 550 10.38 22.15 -30.75
N SER A 551 9.82 21.66 -29.65
CA SER A 551 8.42 21.22 -29.61
C SER A 551 7.46 22.41 -29.69
N LYS A 552 6.38 22.29 -30.48
CA LYS A 552 5.28 23.27 -30.49
C LYS A 552 4.52 23.27 -29.16
N GLU A 553 4.39 22.11 -28.53
CA GLU A 553 3.72 21.89 -27.25
C GLU A 553 4.67 21.16 -26.27
N PRO A 554 5.64 21.87 -25.67
CA PRO A 554 6.58 21.24 -24.73
C PRO A 554 5.88 20.87 -23.40
N PRO A 555 6.15 19.68 -22.82
CA PRO A 555 5.57 19.25 -21.55
C PRO A 555 6.23 19.96 -20.37
N VAL A 556 5.93 21.25 -20.19
CA VAL A 556 6.64 22.18 -19.29
C VAL A 556 6.82 21.63 -17.87
N ARG A 557 5.78 21.03 -17.27
CA ARG A 557 5.85 20.43 -15.92
C ARG A 557 6.89 19.30 -15.82
N PHE A 558 7.02 18.46 -16.85
CA PHE A 558 8.02 17.40 -16.86
C PHE A 558 9.42 17.93 -17.16
N ILE A 559 9.56 18.94 -18.02
CA ILE A 559 10.85 19.62 -18.27
C ILE A 559 11.37 20.28 -16.98
N HIS A 560 10.49 20.97 -16.24
CA HIS A 560 10.78 21.50 -14.91
C HIS A 560 11.28 20.41 -13.95
N ASN A 561 10.60 19.27 -13.90
CA ASN A 561 11.00 18.17 -13.03
C ASN A 561 12.33 17.54 -13.48
N ALA A 562 12.61 17.42 -14.79
CA ALA A 562 13.89 16.95 -15.31
C ALA A 562 15.05 17.91 -14.98
N LEU A 563 14.81 19.23 -14.99
CA LEU A 563 15.78 20.23 -14.52
C LEU A 563 16.11 20.04 -13.04
N ASN A 564 15.08 19.82 -12.20
CA ASN A 564 15.26 19.50 -10.79
C ASN A 564 16.01 18.17 -10.57
N TRP A 565 15.66 17.10 -11.28
CA TRP A 565 16.41 15.83 -11.23
C TRP A 565 17.85 15.95 -11.73
N THR A 566 18.11 16.83 -12.71
CA THR A 566 19.48 17.17 -13.13
C THR A 566 20.25 17.85 -11.99
N GLY A 567 19.62 18.83 -11.32
CA GLY A 567 20.19 19.51 -10.15
C GLY A 567 20.50 18.55 -9.00
N LEU A 568 19.57 17.66 -8.68
CA LEU A 568 19.71 16.63 -7.65
C LEU A 568 20.82 15.62 -7.98
N SER A 569 20.92 15.22 -9.25
CA SER A 569 22.00 14.34 -9.71
C SER A 569 23.38 15.00 -9.60
N TYR A 570 23.49 16.30 -9.91
CA TYR A 570 24.71 17.08 -9.66
C TYR A 570 25.02 17.26 -8.17
N TYR A 571 24.00 17.41 -7.32
CA TYR A 571 24.15 17.50 -5.87
C TYR A 571 24.76 16.22 -5.28
N TYR A 572 24.21 15.04 -5.60
CA TYR A 572 24.78 13.76 -5.14
C TYR A 572 26.15 13.44 -5.78
N ALA A 573 26.43 13.95 -6.97
CA ALA A 573 27.77 13.97 -7.56
C ALA A 573 28.74 14.99 -6.92
N LYS A 574 28.33 15.68 -5.83
CA LYS A 574 29.10 16.72 -5.10
C LYS A 574 29.51 17.93 -5.95
N ARG A 575 28.78 18.21 -7.04
CA ARG A 575 29.01 19.32 -7.97
C ARG A 575 28.03 20.47 -7.72
N TYR A 576 28.13 21.08 -6.54
CA TYR A 576 27.09 21.96 -6.02
C TYR A 576 26.81 23.23 -6.84
N ASP A 577 27.81 23.84 -7.48
CA ASP A 577 27.55 25.01 -8.33
C ASP A 577 26.81 24.62 -9.63
N SER A 578 27.01 23.40 -10.14
CA SER A 578 26.18 22.84 -11.22
C SER A 578 24.76 22.53 -10.72
N ALA A 579 24.60 21.99 -9.51
CA ALA A 579 23.28 21.79 -8.91
C ALA A 579 22.50 23.12 -8.76
N ALA A 580 23.16 24.15 -8.25
CA ALA A 580 22.58 25.49 -8.08
C ALA A 580 22.16 26.13 -9.41
N PHE A 581 22.90 25.87 -10.51
CA PHE A 581 22.52 26.34 -11.84
C PHE A 581 21.21 25.69 -12.31
N TYR A 582 21.09 24.36 -12.18
CA TYR A 582 19.90 23.63 -12.66
C TYR A 582 18.64 23.91 -11.82
N TYR A 583 18.74 24.03 -10.49
CA TYR A 583 17.60 24.45 -9.67
C TYR A 583 17.13 25.88 -10.00
N LYS A 584 18.04 26.80 -10.34
CA LYS A 584 17.65 28.16 -10.78
C LYS A 584 17.01 28.17 -12.17
N LEU A 585 17.41 27.26 -13.05
CA LEU A 585 16.80 27.12 -14.36
C LEU A 585 15.39 26.51 -14.27
N ALA A 586 15.17 25.58 -13.34
CA ALA A 586 13.82 25.10 -12.99
C ALA A 586 12.96 26.24 -12.42
N LEU A 587 13.46 26.98 -11.42
CA LEU A 587 12.76 28.12 -10.82
C LEU A 587 12.36 29.18 -11.86
N GLN A 588 13.26 29.53 -12.78
CA GLN A 588 12.97 30.48 -13.85
C GLN A 588 11.86 29.97 -14.77
N LEU A 589 11.91 28.70 -15.17
CA LEU A 589 10.86 28.07 -15.98
C LEU A 589 9.51 28.04 -15.24
N ALA A 590 9.51 27.78 -13.93
CA ALA A 590 8.33 27.81 -13.10
C ALA A 590 7.71 29.23 -13.04
N ILE A 591 8.53 30.26 -12.82
CA ILE A 591 8.10 31.66 -12.84
C ILE A 591 7.52 32.05 -14.21
N ASP A 592 8.22 31.73 -15.30
CA ASP A 592 7.86 32.20 -16.65
C ASP A 592 6.66 31.46 -17.25
N LYS A 593 6.44 30.18 -16.91
CA LYS A 593 5.48 29.30 -17.59
C LYS A 593 4.47 28.60 -16.69
N LEU A 594 4.76 28.44 -15.40
CA LEU A 594 3.86 27.75 -14.45
C LEU A 594 3.19 28.74 -13.47
N SER A 595 3.74 29.93 -13.27
CA SER A 595 3.17 30.97 -12.39
C SER A 595 1.74 31.41 -12.76
N PRO A 596 1.34 31.53 -14.05
CA PRO A 596 -0.05 31.83 -14.42
C PRO A 596 -1.03 30.67 -14.23
N ALA A 597 -0.51 29.47 -13.96
CA ALA A 597 -1.27 28.23 -13.74
C ALA A 597 -1.14 27.70 -12.31
N ARG A 598 -0.73 28.57 -11.36
CA ARG A 598 -0.65 28.22 -9.93
C ARG A 598 -2.00 27.74 -9.44
N ASN A 599 -2.04 26.47 -9.04
CA ASN A 599 -3.12 25.90 -8.27
C ASN A 599 -2.73 26.03 -6.80
N PRO A 600 -3.39 26.85 -5.96
CA PRO A 600 -2.97 27.08 -4.58
C PRO A 600 -3.04 25.84 -3.65
N TYR A 601 -3.47 24.70 -4.17
CA TYR A 601 -3.78 23.46 -3.45
C TYR A 601 -2.86 22.31 -3.81
N ASP A 602 -1.91 22.56 -4.72
CA ASP A 602 -0.64 21.89 -4.62
C ASP A 602 -0.04 22.33 -3.26
N ASP A 603 0.22 21.36 -2.37
CA ASP A 603 0.98 21.51 -1.12
C ASP A 603 2.14 22.52 -1.29
N PRO A 604 2.55 23.33 -0.31
CA PRO A 604 3.82 24.07 -0.37
C PRO A 604 5.04 23.24 -0.81
N GLU A 605 5.05 21.91 -0.62
CA GLU A 605 6.05 20.97 -1.18
C GLU A 605 5.86 20.68 -2.70
N ASN A 606 4.64 20.82 -3.21
CA ASN A 606 4.22 20.61 -4.61
C ASN A 606 4.15 21.92 -5.45
N ASP A 607 3.99 23.10 -4.85
CA ASP A 607 4.14 24.38 -5.58
C ASP A 607 5.56 24.48 -6.16
N TYR A 608 5.64 24.58 -7.48
CA TYR A 608 6.91 24.53 -8.20
C TYR A 608 7.90 25.65 -7.79
N ILE A 609 7.40 26.82 -7.41
CA ILE A 609 8.22 28.01 -7.11
C ILE A 609 8.69 27.96 -5.65
N LEU A 610 7.81 27.62 -4.71
CA LEU A 610 8.16 27.39 -3.30
C LEU A 610 9.15 26.22 -3.16
N GLY A 611 8.86 25.08 -3.80
CA GLY A 611 9.73 23.91 -3.76
C GLY A 611 11.12 24.18 -4.34
N ASP A 612 11.23 25.01 -5.38
CA ASP A 612 12.54 25.38 -5.94
C ASP A 612 13.28 26.41 -5.09
N TYR A 613 12.59 27.37 -4.49
CA TYR A 613 13.21 28.25 -3.49
C TYR A 613 13.76 27.46 -2.29
N ASP A 614 13.02 26.46 -1.80
CA ASP A 614 13.44 25.58 -0.71
C ASP A 614 14.65 24.70 -1.09
N ARG A 615 14.64 24.06 -2.27
CA ARG A 615 15.80 23.31 -2.80
C ARG A 615 17.07 24.15 -2.86
N ILE A 616 16.95 25.42 -3.28
CA ILE A 616 18.09 26.35 -3.36
C ILE A 616 18.53 26.81 -1.96
N TYR A 617 17.58 27.06 -1.04
CA TYR A 617 17.86 27.38 0.36
C TYR A 617 18.65 26.26 1.05
N HIS A 618 18.19 25.01 0.95
CA HIS A 618 18.87 23.86 1.53
C HIS A 618 20.26 23.64 0.91
N LEU A 619 20.41 23.80 -0.41
CA LEU A 619 21.71 23.70 -1.08
C LEU A 619 22.73 24.74 -0.56
N TYR A 620 22.31 26.00 -0.36
CA TYR A 620 23.21 27.04 0.16
C TYR A 620 23.49 26.91 1.66
N THR A 621 22.56 26.34 2.42
CA THR A 621 22.77 25.97 3.83
C THR A 621 23.85 24.90 3.95
N LEU A 622 23.74 23.81 3.18
CA LEU A 622 24.68 22.69 3.20
C LEU A 622 26.07 23.03 2.65
N THR A 623 26.17 24.00 1.73
CA THR A 623 27.44 24.46 1.16
C THR A 623 28.11 25.60 1.93
N GLY A 624 27.59 25.96 3.12
CA GLY A 624 28.19 26.99 3.97
C GLY A 624 28.13 28.39 3.37
N LYS A 625 27.08 28.71 2.61
CA LYS A 625 26.85 30.03 1.97
C LYS A 625 25.65 30.75 2.63
N PRO A 626 25.71 31.09 3.96
CA PRO A 626 24.54 31.48 4.75
C PRO A 626 23.83 32.74 4.23
N GLY A 627 24.56 33.75 3.75
CA GLY A 627 23.93 34.96 3.18
C GLY A 627 23.06 34.68 1.94
N LYS A 628 23.39 33.64 1.15
CA LYS A 628 22.53 33.19 0.04
C LYS A 628 21.37 32.33 0.55
N ALA A 629 21.59 31.50 1.56
CA ALA A 629 20.51 30.74 2.17
C ALA A 629 19.40 31.69 2.70
N GLU A 630 19.77 32.72 3.48
CA GLU A 630 18.79 33.66 4.04
C GLU A 630 18.06 34.47 2.96
N GLN A 631 18.75 34.84 1.87
CA GLN A 631 18.11 35.47 0.70
C GLN A 631 16.99 34.58 0.11
N TYR A 632 17.27 33.30 -0.12
CA TYR A 632 16.29 32.37 -0.72
C TYR A 632 15.16 32.00 0.26
N LYS A 633 15.45 31.93 1.56
CA LYS A 633 14.44 31.76 2.61
C LYS A 633 13.49 32.97 2.72
N SER A 634 14.02 34.18 2.56
CA SER A 634 13.20 35.41 2.51
C SER A 634 12.28 35.42 1.28
N LEU A 635 12.79 35.02 0.12
CA LEU A 635 11.99 34.86 -1.11
C LEU A 635 10.89 33.80 -0.95
N TYR A 636 11.20 32.64 -0.36
CA TYR A 636 10.22 31.60 -0.02
C TYR A 636 9.10 32.16 0.88
N ASN A 637 9.46 32.85 1.97
CA ASN A 637 8.48 33.40 2.92
C ASN A 637 7.58 34.46 2.26
N ALA A 638 8.15 35.36 1.44
CA ALA A 638 7.40 36.37 0.72
C ALA A 638 6.42 35.75 -0.30
N GLU A 639 6.82 34.66 -0.97
CA GLU A 639 5.98 33.96 -1.93
C GLU A 639 4.87 33.15 -1.24
N LEU A 640 5.18 32.51 -0.11
CA LEU A 640 4.20 31.84 0.76
C LEU A 640 3.17 32.82 1.33
N GLN A 641 3.57 34.07 1.62
CA GLN A 641 2.65 35.10 2.06
C GLN A 641 1.67 35.50 0.94
N LYS A 642 2.14 35.74 -0.29
CA LYS A 642 1.26 36.02 -1.45
C LYS A 642 0.26 34.89 -1.69
N LEU A 643 0.69 33.64 -1.52
CA LEU A 643 -0.21 32.49 -1.58
C LEU A 643 -1.28 32.58 -0.47
N LYS A 644 -0.87 32.75 0.80
CA LYS A 644 -1.81 32.90 1.94
C LYS A 644 -2.84 34.01 1.77
N GLU A 645 -2.48 35.13 1.14
CA GLU A 645 -3.37 36.27 0.92
C GLU A 645 -4.51 35.98 -0.08
N LEU A 646 -4.39 34.97 -0.95
CA LEU A 646 -5.45 34.52 -1.88
C LEU A 646 -6.60 33.73 -1.20
N PHE A 647 -6.43 33.32 0.06
CA PHE A 647 -7.34 32.37 0.73
C PHE A 647 -8.42 33.00 1.62
N THR A 648 -8.56 34.33 1.68
CA THR A 648 -9.25 34.98 2.81
C THR A 648 -10.73 34.62 3.02
N HIS A 649 -11.51 34.29 1.99
CA HIS A 649 -12.83 33.61 2.13
C HIS A 649 -13.14 32.68 0.95
N PRO A 650 -13.99 31.63 1.12
CA PRO A 650 -14.58 30.86 0.02
C PRO A 650 -15.62 31.68 -0.75
N LEU A 651 -15.68 31.49 -2.07
CA LEU A 651 -16.68 32.07 -2.96
C LEU A 651 -17.76 31.04 -3.32
N LEU A 652 -18.97 31.52 -3.58
CA LEU A 652 -20.10 30.72 -4.06
C LEU A 652 -20.31 30.95 -5.56
N HIS A 653 -19.97 29.96 -6.37
CA HIS A 653 -20.07 29.98 -7.83
C HIS A 653 -21.32 29.20 -8.27
N VAL A 654 -22.33 29.89 -8.80
CA VAL A 654 -23.60 29.32 -9.20
C VAL A 654 -23.74 29.29 -10.73
N ILE A 655 -24.02 28.12 -11.31
CA ILE A 655 -24.61 27.98 -12.64
C ILE A 655 -26.06 27.56 -12.45
N SER A 656 -27.00 28.41 -12.88
CA SER A 656 -28.44 28.11 -12.86
C SER A 656 -29.01 28.11 -14.28
N LEU A 657 -29.67 27.01 -14.65
CA LEU A 657 -30.12 26.71 -16.01
C LEU A 657 -31.64 26.52 -16.09
N GLY A 658 -32.31 27.27 -16.96
CA GLY A 658 -33.69 26.99 -17.38
C GLY A 658 -33.71 26.33 -18.76
N GLY A 659 -33.87 25.01 -18.78
CA GLY A 659 -33.93 24.15 -19.97
C GLY A 659 -35.34 23.95 -20.52
N ARG A 660 -35.52 22.87 -21.29
CA ARG A 660 -36.78 22.54 -21.95
C ARG A 660 -37.82 21.98 -20.97
N SER A 661 -39.09 22.27 -21.22
CA SER A 661 -40.26 21.54 -20.69
C SER A 661 -41.23 21.18 -21.82
N ARG A 662 -41.90 20.03 -21.76
CA ARG A 662 -43.09 19.69 -22.56
C ARG A 662 -44.39 20.11 -21.89
N ASN A 663 -44.39 20.30 -20.57
CA ASN A 663 -45.52 20.89 -19.85
C ASN A 663 -45.50 22.42 -20.05
N PRO A 664 -46.49 23.02 -20.74
CA PRO A 664 -46.51 24.45 -21.02
C PRO A 664 -46.80 25.32 -19.78
N GLU A 665 -47.32 24.75 -18.70
CA GLU A 665 -47.54 25.44 -17.43
C GLU A 665 -46.26 25.47 -16.57
N TYR A 666 -45.35 24.50 -16.78
CA TYR A 666 -44.08 24.44 -16.07
C TYR A 666 -43.08 25.44 -16.64
N ASN A 667 -42.61 26.36 -15.80
CA ASN A 667 -41.75 27.47 -16.20
C ASN A 667 -40.31 27.29 -15.69
N SER A 668 -39.50 26.57 -16.47
CA SER A 668 -38.07 26.32 -16.20
C SER A 668 -37.28 27.60 -15.95
N VAL A 669 -37.54 28.65 -16.75
CA VAL A 669 -36.91 29.98 -16.67
C VAL A 669 -37.21 30.66 -15.32
N LYS A 670 -38.43 30.51 -14.81
CA LYS A 670 -38.84 31.09 -13.53
C LYS A 670 -38.24 30.33 -12.35
N ASN A 671 -38.20 28.99 -12.43
CA ASN A 671 -37.56 28.15 -11.42
C ASN A 671 -36.04 28.43 -11.30
N SER A 672 -35.31 28.45 -12.43
CA SER A 672 -33.88 28.75 -12.45
C SER A 672 -33.53 30.15 -11.95
N THR A 673 -34.34 31.15 -12.31
CA THR A 673 -34.16 32.54 -11.86
C THR A 673 -34.40 32.67 -10.36
N ALA A 674 -35.49 32.11 -9.84
CA ALA A 674 -35.82 32.18 -8.41
C ALA A 674 -34.76 31.50 -7.54
N PHE A 675 -34.22 30.34 -7.96
CA PHE A 675 -33.15 29.69 -7.22
C PHE A 675 -31.83 30.46 -7.28
N TYR A 676 -31.45 30.95 -8.46
CA TYR A 676 -30.26 31.79 -8.67
C TYR A 676 -30.25 33.04 -7.79
N GLU A 677 -31.35 33.79 -7.77
CA GLU A 677 -31.51 34.99 -6.94
C GLU A 677 -31.46 34.66 -5.45
N SER A 678 -31.97 33.50 -5.02
CA SER A 678 -31.95 33.11 -3.62
C SER A 678 -30.53 32.84 -3.08
N LEU A 679 -29.66 32.22 -3.89
CA LEU A 679 -28.27 31.94 -3.53
C LEU A 679 -27.35 33.16 -3.71
N THR A 680 -27.42 33.83 -4.86
CA THR A 680 -26.58 35.02 -5.12
C THR A 680 -27.00 36.21 -4.24
N GLY A 681 -28.23 36.21 -3.71
CA GLY A 681 -28.71 37.13 -2.70
C GLY A 681 -28.22 36.87 -1.27
N LEU A 682 -27.44 35.81 -1.01
CA LEU A 682 -26.87 35.52 0.31
C LEU A 682 -25.83 36.58 0.73
N ASP A 683 -24.83 36.82 -0.11
CA ASP A 683 -23.86 37.92 0.03
C ASP A 683 -23.63 38.56 -1.34
N LYS A 684 -24.03 39.84 -1.48
CA LYS A 684 -23.92 40.58 -2.73
C LYS A 684 -22.47 40.98 -3.08
N GLU A 685 -21.60 41.13 -2.09
CA GLU A 685 -20.20 41.49 -2.32
C GLU A 685 -19.39 40.26 -2.72
N ALA A 686 -19.59 39.13 -2.03
CA ALA A 686 -19.02 37.84 -2.45
C ALA A 686 -19.56 37.39 -3.81
N ALA A 687 -20.88 37.55 -4.07
CA ALA A 687 -21.48 37.19 -5.36
C ALA A 687 -20.97 38.05 -6.54
N ALA A 688 -20.48 39.26 -6.29
CA ALA A 688 -19.83 40.11 -7.30
C ALA A 688 -18.38 39.71 -7.58
N LYS A 689 -17.73 38.98 -6.68
CA LYS A 689 -16.37 38.42 -6.83
C LYS A 689 -16.39 37.01 -7.43
N ALA A 690 -17.45 36.24 -7.16
CA ALA A 690 -17.65 34.90 -7.68
C ALA A 690 -18.17 34.89 -9.14
N LYS A 691 -17.92 33.79 -9.86
CA LYS A 691 -18.44 33.61 -11.22
C LYS A 691 -19.84 32.98 -11.17
N ASN A 692 -20.85 33.85 -11.13
CA ASN A 692 -22.27 33.47 -11.12
C ASN A 692 -22.90 33.64 -12.51
N ILE A 693 -23.67 32.63 -12.94
CA ILE A 693 -24.20 32.49 -14.30
C ILE A 693 -25.66 32.02 -14.23
N LEU A 694 -26.58 32.83 -14.77
CA LEU A 694 -27.96 32.44 -15.05
C LEU A 694 -28.15 32.40 -16.57
N ILE A 695 -28.64 31.29 -17.10
CA ILE A 695 -28.90 31.15 -18.55
C ILE A 695 -30.14 30.31 -18.82
N ASN A 696 -30.97 30.79 -19.74
CA ASN A 696 -32.34 30.34 -19.95
C ASN A 696 -32.67 30.29 -21.45
N GLY A 697 -33.47 29.30 -21.86
CA GLY A 697 -34.14 29.26 -23.17
C GLY A 697 -33.29 28.83 -24.36
N GLU A 698 -33.83 29.06 -25.57
CA GLU A 698 -33.38 28.45 -26.84
C GLU A 698 -31.94 28.80 -27.25
N GLY A 699 -31.35 29.86 -26.69
CA GLY A 699 -29.97 30.28 -26.95
C GLY A 699 -28.87 29.51 -26.18
N LEU A 700 -29.21 28.39 -25.55
CA LEU A 700 -28.28 27.51 -24.83
C LEU A 700 -27.89 26.30 -25.70
N THR A 701 -26.60 26.21 -26.02
CA THR A 701 -25.98 25.07 -26.72
C THR A 701 -25.02 24.32 -25.81
N ARG A 702 -24.71 23.07 -26.16
CA ARG A 702 -23.71 22.21 -25.53
C ARG A 702 -22.36 22.91 -25.36
N GLU A 703 -21.80 23.46 -26.44
CA GLU A 703 -20.52 24.20 -26.41
C GLU A 703 -20.57 25.42 -25.50
N LYS A 704 -21.69 26.16 -25.49
CA LYS A 704 -21.87 27.30 -24.61
C LYS A 704 -21.94 26.87 -23.15
N LEU A 705 -22.63 25.78 -22.83
CA LEU A 705 -22.66 25.23 -21.48
C LEU A 705 -21.28 24.80 -20.99
N THR A 706 -20.54 24.02 -21.80
CA THR A 706 -19.20 23.54 -21.41
C THR A 706 -18.20 24.69 -21.30
N SER A 707 -18.30 25.71 -22.15
CA SER A 707 -17.52 26.95 -22.01
C SER A 707 -17.86 27.73 -20.73
N LEU A 708 -19.13 27.82 -20.33
CA LEU A 708 -19.53 28.51 -19.10
C LEU A 708 -19.06 27.74 -17.83
N ILE A 709 -19.06 26.41 -17.86
CA ILE A 709 -18.47 25.58 -16.80
C ILE A 709 -16.94 25.80 -16.75
N ASP A 710 -16.27 25.90 -17.90
CA ASP A 710 -14.83 26.20 -17.97
C ASP A 710 -14.48 27.63 -17.49
N GLU A 711 -15.36 28.62 -17.69
CA GLU A 711 -15.23 29.94 -17.06
C GLU A 711 -15.33 29.87 -15.53
N VAL A 712 -16.26 29.07 -14.99
CA VAL A 712 -16.33 28.85 -13.53
C VAL A 712 -15.10 28.11 -13.03
N ARG A 713 -14.64 27.06 -13.72
CA ARG A 713 -13.39 26.36 -13.39
C ARG A 713 -12.22 27.34 -13.26
N LYS A 714 -12.01 28.20 -14.26
CA LYS A 714 -10.94 29.22 -14.27
C LYS A 714 -11.05 30.25 -13.15
N ALA A 715 -12.25 30.49 -12.64
CA ALA A 715 -12.52 31.47 -11.58
C ALA A 715 -12.59 30.88 -10.16
N SER A 716 -12.83 29.57 -10.04
CA SER A 716 -13.01 28.87 -8.76
C SER A 716 -11.69 28.35 -8.18
N LYS A 717 -11.64 28.19 -6.86
CA LYS A 717 -10.54 27.59 -6.09
C LYS A 717 -11.08 26.53 -5.11
N PRO A 718 -10.40 25.40 -4.82
CA PRO A 718 -10.97 24.30 -4.03
C PRO A 718 -11.69 24.55 -2.71
N GLU A 719 -11.47 25.61 -1.92
CA GLU A 719 -12.36 25.88 -0.77
C GLU A 719 -13.75 26.39 -1.17
N ASP A 720 -13.86 26.99 -2.36
CA ASP A 720 -15.09 27.52 -2.94
C ASP A 720 -16.13 26.43 -3.14
N ILE A 721 -17.35 26.90 -3.39
CA ILE A 721 -18.54 26.08 -3.51
C ILE A 721 -19.10 26.28 -4.90
N PHE A 722 -19.19 25.19 -5.66
CA PHE A 722 -19.82 25.18 -6.96
C PHE A 722 -21.24 24.64 -6.86
N VAL A 723 -22.24 25.43 -7.25
CA VAL A 723 -23.63 25.00 -7.33
C VAL A 723 -24.06 24.94 -8.79
N PHE A 724 -24.50 23.78 -9.24
CA PHE A 724 -25.12 23.60 -10.54
C PHE A 724 -26.59 23.29 -10.32
N TYR A 725 -27.48 24.18 -10.76
CA TYR A 725 -28.92 24.01 -10.70
C TYR A 725 -29.49 23.91 -12.12
N TYR A 726 -30.39 22.95 -12.35
CA TYR A 726 -31.08 22.76 -13.62
C TYR A 726 -32.59 22.53 -13.44
N ALA A 727 -33.39 23.40 -14.05
CA ALA A 727 -34.82 23.25 -14.20
C ALA A 727 -35.16 22.91 -15.66
N GLY A 728 -35.63 21.69 -15.92
CA GLY A 728 -35.94 21.22 -17.26
C GLY A 728 -35.93 19.70 -17.35
N GLU A 729 -36.26 19.18 -18.52
CA GLU A 729 -36.37 17.75 -18.78
C GLU A 729 -35.05 17.07 -19.18
N TYR A 730 -34.97 15.78 -18.86
CA TYR A 730 -34.00 14.87 -19.45
C TYR A 730 -34.65 14.03 -20.56
N SER A 731 -33.84 13.53 -21.50
CA SER A 731 -34.27 12.54 -22.49
C SER A 731 -33.32 11.36 -22.61
N ASN A 732 -33.87 10.25 -23.10
CA ASN A 732 -33.16 9.00 -23.35
C ASN A 732 -33.13 8.76 -24.86
N ARG A 733 -31.96 8.42 -25.41
CA ARG A 733 -31.80 7.95 -26.80
C ARG A 733 -30.88 6.73 -26.81
N GLY A 734 -31.46 5.55 -27.01
CA GLY A 734 -30.76 4.28 -26.77
C GLY A 734 -30.34 4.17 -25.31
N GLU A 735 -29.08 3.80 -25.07
CA GLU A 735 -28.47 3.68 -23.74
C GLU A 735 -27.96 5.02 -23.17
N GLN A 736 -28.05 6.13 -23.94
CA GLN A 736 -27.55 7.44 -23.49
C GLN A 736 -28.67 8.32 -22.92
N HIS A 737 -28.36 8.96 -21.81
CA HIS A 737 -29.20 9.94 -21.11
C HIS A 737 -28.65 11.35 -21.32
N PHE A 738 -29.54 12.34 -21.45
CA PHE A 738 -29.20 13.72 -21.78
C PHE A 738 -29.97 14.73 -20.92
N LEU A 739 -29.39 15.90 -20.63
CA LEU A 739 -30.20 17.10 -20.32
C LEU A 739 -30.58 17.82 -21.61
N ASP A 740 -31.82 18.28 -21.73
CA ASP A 740 -32.31 19.02 -22.91
C ASP A 740 -32.47 20.53 -22.64
N PHE A 741 -31.92 21.35 -23.52
CA PHE A 741 -31.91 22.81 -23.43
C PHE A 741 -32.73 23.46 -24.54
N ASN A 742 -32.53 23.02 -25.79
CA ASN A 742 -33.19 23.59 -26.97
C ASN A 742 -33.76 22.46 -27.86
N PRO A 743 -35.09 22.43 -28.14
CA PRO A 743 -35.69 21.44 -29.02
C PRO A 743 -35.42 21.65 -30.52
N ALA A 744 -35.06 22.86 -30.95
CA ALA A 744 -34.85 23.21 -32.37
C ALA A 744 -33.48 22.73 -32.91
N ASP A 745 -32.43 22.74 -32.08
CA ASP A 745 -31.14 22.14 -32.42
C ASP A 745 -31.04 20.72 -31.83
N SER A 746 -31.29 19.72 -32.66
CA SER A 746 -31.30 18.33 -32.20
C SER A 746 -29.93 17.78 -31.78
N MET A 747 -28.82 18.42 -32.18
CA MET A 747 -27.43 18.01 -31.93
C MET A 747 -26.82 18.78 -30.75
N ASN A 748 -26.89 20.11 -30.75
CA ASN A 748 -26.27 20.96 -29.74
C ASN A 748 -27.24 21.42 -28.65
N GLY A 749 -28.55 21.23 -28.82
CA GLY A 749 -29.57 21.56 -27.81
C GLY A 749 -29.66 20.57 -26.64
N ARG A 750 -28.69 19.65 -26.50
CA ARG A 750 -28.61 18.63 -25.44
C ARG A 750 -27.16 18.37 -25.02
N ILE A 751 -26.93 17.83 -23.82
CA ILE A 751 -25.63 17.30 -23.39
C ILE A 751 -25.78 15.89 -22.78
N PRO A 752 -24.94 14.91 -23.12
CA PRO A 752 -24.89 13.62 -22.42
C PRO A 752 -24.57 13.79 -20.94
N LEU A 753 -25.21 13.04 -20.04
CA LEU A 753 -24.96 13.17 -18.60
C LEU A 753 -23.51 12.85 -18.21
N ALA A 754 -22.87 11.87 -18.86
CA ALA A 754 -21.47 11.53 -18.62
C ALA A 754 -20.53 12.72 -18.92
N GLU A 755 -20.72 13.37 -20.06
CA GLU A 755 -19.93 14.53 -20.49
C GLU A 755 -20.17 15.76 -19.60
N LEU A 756 -21.42 16.02 -19.22
CA LEU A 756 -21.74 17.06 -18.23
C LEU A 756 -20.95 16.84 -16.95
N MET A 757 -20.93 15.60 -16.44
CA MET A 757 -20.15 15.26 -15.25
C MET A 757 -18.66 15.44 -15.48
N ASP A 758 -18.10 15.02 -16.62
CA ASP A 758 -16.68 15.22 -16.92
C ASP A 758 -16.27 16.71 -16.92
N HIS A 759 -17.14 17.61 -17.37
CA HIS A 759 -16.91 19.06 -17.23
C HIS A 759 -17.07 19.57 -15.78
N ILE A 760 -18.04 19.05 -15.02
CA ILE A 760 -18.25 19.42 -13.61
C ILE A 760 -17.08 18.95 -12.73
N ASP A 761 -16.58 17.73 -12.92
CA ASP A 761 -15.41 17.18 -12.21
C ASP A 761 -14.19 18.09 -12.32
N LEU A 762 -13.97 18.70 -13.49
CA LEU A 762 -12.85 19.59 -13.76
C LEU A 762 -12.95 20.95 -13.04
N VAL A 763 -14.11 21.35 -12.52
CA VAL A 763 -14.26 22.59 -11.73
C VAL A 763 -13.46 22.47 -10.44
N TYR A 764 -12.56 23.43 -10.20
CA TYR A 764 -11.58 23.33 -9.13
C TYR A 764 -12.21 23.39 -7.72
N ALA A 765 -13.31 24.12 -7.53
CA ALA A 765 -14.11 24.07 -6.29
C ALA A 765 -14.39 22.62 -5.86
N THR A 766 -13.87 22.18 -4.71
CA THR A 766 -14.02 20.78 -4.31
C THR A 766 -15.39 20.48 -3.74
N LYS A 767 -16.08 21.48 -3.18
CA LYS A 767 -17.45 21.35 -2.68
C LYS A 767 -18.44 21.63 -3.81
N LYS A 768 -19.22 20.63 -4.19
CA LYS A 768 -20.11 20.66 -5.35
C LYS A 768 -21.55 20.29 -4.93
N LEU A 769 -22.51 21.13 -5.30
CA LEU A 769 -23.94 20.91 -5.06
C LEU A 769 -24.68 20.87 -6.40
N LEU A 770 -25.15 19.68 -6.79
CA LEU A 770 -25.82 19.43 -8.07
C LEU A 770 -27.31 19.25 -7.83
N ILE A 771 -28.13 20.14 -8.39
CA ILE A 771 -29.56 20.25 -8.12
C ILE A 771 -30.36 20.13 -9.44
N THR A 772 -31.39 19.29 -9.42
CA THR A 772 -32.37 19.14 -10.51
C THR A 772 -33.78 19.40 -9.99
N ASP A 773 -34.56 20.23 -10.69
CA ASP A 773 -35.94 20.55 -10.27
C ASP A 773 -36.97 19.49 -10.67
N LEU A 774 -36.69 18.77 -11.75
CA LEU A 774 -37.44 17.59 -12.18
C LEU A 774 -36.65 16.31 -11.86
N PRO A 775 -37.32 15.15 -11.67
CA PRO A 775 -36.64 13.90 -11.35
C PRO A 775 -35.63 13.50 -12.41
N ASN A 776 -34.39 13.19 -11.99
CA ASN A 776 -33.36 12.69 -12.89
C ASN A 776 -32.64 11.47 -12.27
N PRO A 777 -33.27 10.28 -12.30
CA PRO A 777 -32.70 9.07 -11.69
C PRO A 777 -31.41 8.61 -12.38
N SER A 778 -31.26 8.89 -13.69
CA SER A 778 -30.03 8.57 -14.42
C SER A 778 -28.85 9.43 -13.98
N LEU A 779 -29.05 10.72 -13.72
CA LEU A 779 -28.01 11.59 -13.17
C LEU A 779 -27.68 11.21 -11.72
N ALA A 780 -28.70 10.92 -10.91
CA ALA A 780 -28.51 10.41 -9.55
C ALA A 780 -27.67 9.11 -9.54
N SER A 781 -27.98 8.16 -10.41
CA SER A 781 -27.25 6.89 -10.56
C SER A 781 -25.83 7.08 -11.08
N LEU A 782 -25.60 8.01 -12.02
CA LEU A 782 -24.28 8.36 -12.52
C LEU A 782 -23.42 9.00 -11.41
N VAL A 783 -23.96 9.97 -10.68
CA VAL A 783 -23.28 10.61 -9.54
C VAL A 783 -22.97 9.59 -8.45
N ALA A 784 -23.93 8.72 -8.11
CA ALA A 784 -23.72 7.63 -7.16
C ALA A 784 -22.58 6.71 -7.62
N THR A 785 -22.57 6.27 -8.87
CA THR A 785 -21.50 5.42 -9.42
C THR A 785 -20.15 6.13 -9.40
N LYS A 786 -20.09 7.40 -9.83
CA LYS A 786 -18.82 8.15 -9.98
C LYS A 786 -18.20 8.59 -8.65
N TYR A 787 -19.01 8.80 -7.59
CA TYR A 787 -18.57 9.36 -6.31
C TYR A 787 -18.78 8.46 -5.08
N ILE A 788 -19.47 7.31 -5.18
CA ILE A 788 -19.64 6.37 -4.05
C ILE A 788 -18.69 5.16 -4.16
N SER A 789 -18.37 4.67 -5.36
CA SER A 789 -17.67 3.37 -5.52
C SER A 789 -16.16 3.41 -5.79
N THR A 790 -15.57 4.58 -6.06
CA THR A 790 -14.21 4.68 -6.67
C THR A 790 -13.14 5.37 -5.84
N GLY A 791 -13.46 5.94 -4.67
CA GLY A 791 -12.47 6.64 -3.83
C GLY A 791 -11.81 7.85 -4.54
N ASN A 792 -12.58 8.53 -5.39
CA ASN A 792 -12.07 9.45 -6.40
C ASN A 792 -11.68 10.83 -5.83
N ASN A 793 -10.60 11.43 -6.32
CA ASN A 793 -10.07 12.72 -5.85
C ASN A 793 -10.86 13.96 -6.37
N ALA A 794 -12.06 13.79 -6.93
CA ALA A 794 -12.79 14.82 -7.69
C ALA A 794 -13.60 15.85 -6.84
N GLY A 795 -13.50 15.76 -5.51
CA GLY A 795 -14.18 16.64 -4.55
C GLY A 795 -15.44 16.04 -3.92
N GLU A 796 -15.99 16.78 -2.95
CA GLU A 796 -17.20 16.49 -2.19
C GLU A 796 -18.45 16.88 -3.00
N MET A 797 -19.25 15.92 -3.46
CA MET A 797 -20.47 16.19 -4.24
C MET A 797 -21.75 15.77 -3.52
N ILE A 798 -22.75 16.66 -3.49
CA ILE A 798 -24.10 16.39 -3.00
C ILE A 798 -25.10 16.54 -4.16
N PHE A 799 -25.98 15.56 -4.36
CA PHE A 799 -27.03 15.59 -5.38
C PHE A 799 -28.43 15.76 -4.76
N LEU A 800 -29.17 16.76 -5.25
CA LEU A 800 -30.59 16.98 -4.93
C LEU A 800 -31.45 16.90 -6.19
N GLY A 801 -32.56 16.20 -6.06
CA GLY A 801 -33.67 16.29 -7.01
C GLY A 801 -34.86 15.53 -6.46
N PRO A 802 -36.09 15.87 -6.84
CA PRO A 802 -37.24 15.15 -6.34
C PRO A 802 -37.33 13.77 -7.02
N GLY A 803 -37.71 12.72 -6.28
CA GLY A 803 -37.98 11.39 -6.84
C GLY A 803 -39.20 11.31 -7.78
N ILE A 804 -40.13 12.26 -7.71
CA ILE A 804 -41.29 12.41 -8.62
C ILE A 804 -41.51 13.88 -8.99
N GLU A 805 -42.18 14.15 -10.10
CA GLU A 805 -42.53 15.52 -10.52
C GLU A 805 -43.38 16.20 -9.44
N THR A 806 -43.08 17.48 -9.14
CA THR A 806 -43.73 18.20 -8.02
C THR A 806 -44.71 19.26 -8.55
N PRO A 807 -45.85 19.47 -7.87
CA PRO A 807 -46.92 20.33 -8.39
C PRO A 807 -46.51 21.80 -8.45
N LEU A 808 -47.04 22.51 -9.44
CA LEU A 808 -46.90 23.97 -9.53
C LEU A 808 -47.64 24.66 -8.39
N GLN A 809 -47.03 25.71 -7.85
CA GLN A 809 -47.60 26.59 -6.82
C GLN A 809 -48.32 27.78 -7.47
N GLU A 810 -49.21 28.46 -6.73
CA GLU A 810 -49.89 29.68 -7.22
C GLU A 810 -48.92 30.78 -7.68
N ASN A 811 -47.74 30.84 -7.06
CA ASN A 811 -46.68 31.77 -7.46
C ASN A 811 -45.98 31.38 -8.77
N GLY A 812 -46.34 30.26 -9.41
CA GLY A 812 -45.82 29.74 -10.67
C GLY A 812 -44.42 29.12 -10.59
N LEU A 813 -43.96 28.74 -9.40
CA LEU A 813 -42.78 27.88 -9.20
C LEU A 813 -43.22 26.41 -9.06
N SER A 814 -42.30 25.47 -9.28
CA SER A 814 -42.48 24.11 -8.76
C SER A 814 -42.48 24.13 -7.23
N LEU A 815 -43.19 23.19 -6.59
CA LEU A 815 -43.13 23.02 -5.13
C LEU A 815 -41.69 22.79 -4.65
N PHE A 816 -40.88 22.02 -5.41
CA PHE A 816 -39.48 21.77 -5.08
C PHE A 816 -38.65 23.06 -5.00
N THR A 817 -38.71 23.91 -6.03
CA THR A 817 -37.95 25.17 -6.07
C THR A 817 -38.50 26.23 -5.11
N ASP A 818 -39.82 26.32 -4.94
CA ASP A 818 -40.42 27.18 -3.93
C ASP A 818 -39.91 26.82 -2.52
N GLN A 819 -39.95 25.54 -2.15
CA GLN A 819 -39.49 25.11 -0.83
C GLN A 819 -37.97 25.24 -0.65
N LEU A 820 -37.17 25.01 -1.70
CA LEU A 820 -35.72 25.29 -1.66
C LEU A 820 -35.43 26.78 -1.44
N THR A 821 -36.01 27.67 -2.25
CA THR A 821 -35.75 29.12 -2.14
C THR A 821 -36.21 29.68 -0.79
N ASN A 822 -37.34 29.20 -0.26
CA ASN A 822 -37.82 29.57 1.07
C ASN A 822 -36.93 29.00 2.19
N THR A 823 -36.36 27.81 1.99
CA THR A 823 -35.38 27.23 2.93
C THR A 823 -34.08 28.04 2.97
N VAL A 824 -33.53 28.45 1.81
CA VAL A 824 -32.34 29.34 1.73
C VAL A 824 -32.59 30.67 2.45
N LYS A 825 -33.73 31.33 2.21
CA LYS A 825 -34.11 32.60 2.87
C LYS A 825 -34.15 32.48 4.39
N GLU A 826 -34.67 31.37 4.93
CA GLU A 826 -34.73 31.15 6.37
C GLU A 826 -33.39 30.74 6.98
N LEU A 827 -32.61 29.89 6.31
CA LEU A 827 -31.29 29.49 6.80
C LEU A 827 -30.33 30.69 6.81
N LYS A 828 -30.45 31.62 5.85
CA LYS A 828 -29.73 32.91 5.89
C LYS A 828 -29.94 33.66 7.22
N GLN A 829 -31.13 33.60 7.82
CA GLN A 829 -31.43 34.30 9.08
C GLN A 829 -30.60 33.77 10.26
N LYS A 830 -30.17 32.50 10.22
CA LYS A 830 -29.27 31.89 11.22
C LYS A 830 -27.84 32.49 11.19
N GLY A 831 -27.47 33.21 10.13
CA GLY A 831 -26.10 33.75 9.93
C GLY A 831 -25.14 32.76 9.26
N SER A 832 -25.30 31.45 9.50
CA SER A 832 -24.50 30.39 8.87
C SER A 832 -25.37 29.14 8.63
N PHE A 833 -25.08 28.37 7.57
CA PHE A 833 -25.72 27.06 7.33
C PHE A 833 -24.91 26.15 6.40
N THR A 834 -25.08 24.84 6.56
CA THR A 834 -24.42 23.81 5.72
C THR A 834 -25.27 23.30 4.56
N ALA A 835 -24.66 22.51 3.68
CA ALA A 835 -25.39 21.81 2.62
C ALA A 835 -26.39 20.81 3.21
N ARG A 836 -26.04 20.14 4.32
CA ARG A 836 -26.99 19.29 5.07
C ARG A 836 -28.13 20.09 5.70
N ASP A 837 -27.89 21.26 6.30
CA ASP A 837 -28.97 22.14 6.80
C ASP A 837 -30.01 22.43 5.70
N LEU A 838 -29.53 22.75 4.49
CA LEU A 838 -30.38 23.03 3.32
C LEU A 838 -31.15 21.77 2.88
N VAL A 839 -30.46 20.64 2.81
CA VAL A 839 -31.02 19.32 2.42
C VAL A 839 -32.09 18.86 3.39
N ASP A 840 -31.77 18.74 4.68
CA ASP A 840 -32.65 18.16 5.69
C ASP A 840 -33.89 19.02 5.88
N LYS A 841 -33.74 20.36 5.87
CA LYS A 841 -34.85 21.29 6.05
C LYS A 841 -35.76 21.38 4.83
N ALA A 842 -35.22 21.34 3.61
CA ALA A 842 -36.03 21.28 2.39
C ALA A 842 -36.75 19.92 2.28
N GLY A 843 -36.03 18.82 2.50
CA GLY A 843 -36.58 17.46 2.49
C GLY A 843 -37.71 17.27 3.51
N TYR A 844 -37.53 17.76 4.73
CA TYR A 844 -38.56 17.71 5.79
C TYR A 844 -39.85 18.45 5.40
N ARG A 845 -39.75 19.58 4.70
CA ARG A 845 -40.90 20.36 4.23
C ARG A 845 -41.67 19.61 3.15
N ILE A 846 -40.96 19.12 2.14
CA ILE A 846 -41.58 18.44 1.01
C ILE A 846 -42.17 17.09 1.44
N GLY A 847 -41.46 16.35 2.29
CA GLY A 847 -41.89 15.05 2.83
C GLY A 847 -43.07 15.08 3.83
N ARG A 848 -43.53 16.27 4.26
CA ARG A 848 -44.80 16.42 5.02
C ARG A 848 -46.04 16.57 4.12
N GLY A 849 -45.89 16.78 2.82
CA GLY A 849 -46.98 16.66 1.85
C GLY A 849 -47.30 15.21 1.52
N GLN A 850 -48.38 14.94 0.76
CA GLN A 850 -48.72 13.59 0.28
C GLN A 850 -47.76 13.05 -0.81
N HIS A 851 -46.56 13.61 -0.92
CA HIS A 851 -45.57 13.34 -1.95
C HIS A 851 -44.29 12.85 -1.27
N TYR A 852 -44.30 11.57 -0.88
CA TYR A 852 -43.15 10.91 -0.26
C TYR A 852 -42.01 10.80 -1.28
N LEU A 853 -41.02 11.70 -1.19
CA LEU A 853 -39.85 11.70 -2.07
C LEU A 853 -38.75 10.80 -1.50
N PRO A 854 -38.40 9.68 -2.15
CA PRO A 854 -37.05 9.17 -2.07
C PRO A 854 -36.10 10.10 -2.85
N VAL A 855 -34.79 9.93 -2.62
CA VAL A 855 -33.66 10.64 -3.26
C VAL A 855 -33.32 12.02 -2.68
N LEU A 856 -32.74 12.01 -1.49
CA LEU A 856 -31.63 12.90 -1.15
C LEU A 856 -30.35 12.06 -1.24
N SER A 857 -29.68 12.08 -2.40
CA SER A 857 -28.49 11.28 -2.63
C SER A 857 -27.26 11.99 -2.05
N PHE A 858 -27.00 11.75 -0.77
CA PHE A 858 -25.64 11.90 -0.26
C PHE A 858 -24.74 10.93 -1.03
N THR A 859 -23.72 11.45 -1.70
CA THR A 859 -22.50 10.64 -1.91
C THR A 859 -21.79 10.52 -0.55
N ASN A 860 -20.73 9.72 -0.42
CA ASN A 860 -19.96 9.63 0.83
C ASN A 860 -19.15 10.91 1.17
N SER A 861 -19.47 12.05 0.55
CA SER A 861 -18.90 13.37 0.79
C SER A 861 -19.16 13.88 2.22
N LYS A 862 -18.23 14.69 2.75
CA LYS A 862 -18.45 15.40 4.01
C LYS A 862 -19.47 16.53 3.79
N ASP A 863 -20.15 16.91 4.86
CA ASP A 863 -20.99 18.12 4.84
C ASP A 863 -20.11 19.37 4.83
N PHE A 864 -20.57 20.44 4.21
CA PHE A 864 -19.84 21.69 4.06
C PHE A 864 -20.72 22.91 4.26
N VAL A 865 -20.17 23.95 4.88
CA VAL A 865 -20.80 25.27 5.02
C VAL A 865 -21.10 25.83 3.64
N VAL A 866 -22.35 26.25 3.38
CA VAL A 866 -22.82 26.88 2.13
C VAL A 866 -22.81 28.41 2.23
N TYR A 867 -23.01 28.93 3.44
CA TYR A 867 -23.01 30.35 3.74
C TYR A 867 -22.56 30.59 5.17
N ASP A 868 -21.76 31.64 5.38
CA ASP A 868 -21.33 32.11 6.69
C ASP A 868 -21.20 33.64 6.65
N GLN A 869 -21.75 34.36 7.63
CA GLN A 869 -21.74 35.82 7.66
C GLN A 869 -20.54 36.36 8.48
N PRO A 870 -19.57 37.07 7.87
CA PRO A 870 -18.40 37.58 8.58
C PRO A 870 -18.78 38.49 9.76
N GLY A 871 -18.21 38.21 10.93
CA GLY A 871 -18.34 39.05 12.13
C GLY A 871 -19.64 38.89 12.93
N LYS A 872 -20.49 37.91 12.61
CA LYS A 872 -21.69 37.60 13.40
C LYS A 872 -21.48 36.30 14.18
N GLU A 873 -21.05 36.40 15.44
CA GLU A 873 -21.04 35.24 16.35
C GLU A 873 -22.45 34.63 16.43
N THR A 874 -22.52 33.30 16.35
CA THR A 874 -23.76 32.55 16.22
C THR A 874 -24.46 32.38 17.57
N ASP A 875 -25.11 33.45 18.02
CA ASP A 875 -26.09 33.38 19.11
C ASP A 875 -27.23 32.43 18.71
N ASN A 876 -27.26 31.26 19.36
CA ASN A 876 -28.04 30.10 18.95
C ASN A 876 -29.54 30.33 19.22
N PRO A 877 -30.41 30.54 18.21
CA PRO A 877 -31.79 30.93 18.45
C PRO A 877 -32.62 29.76 18.99
N ALA A 878 -33.32 29.98 20.10
CA ALA A 878 -34.08 28.94 20.78
C ALA A 878 -35.16 28.29 19.88
N THR A 879 -35.05 26.98 19.67
CA THR A 879 -36.14 26.14 19.14
C THR A 879 -36.80 25.37 20.28
N ARG A 880 -38.08 25.01 20.13
CA ARG A 880 -38.85 24.29 21.18
C ARG A 880 -38.56 22.78 21.20
N GLY A 881 -37.29 22.43 21.34
CA GLY A 881 -36.79 21.08 21.59
C GLY A 881 -35.62 21.15 22.58
N LEU A 882 -35.49 20.15 23.46
CA LEU A 882 -34.39 20.10 24.43
C LEU A 882 -33.06 19.83 23.71
N ILE A 883 -32.21 20.85 23.64
CA ILE A 883 -30.81 20.74 23.21
C ILE A 883 -29.95 20.68 24.48
N VAL A 884 -29.22 19.57 24.66
CA VAL A 884 -28.13 19.51 25.65
C VAL A 884 -26.98 20.34 25.11
N LYS A 885 -26.45 21.26 25.92
CA LYS A 885 -25.37 22.16 25.52
C LYS A 885 -24.03 21.41 25.49
N GLU A 886 -23.41 21.30 24.32
CA GLU A 886 -21.95 21.13 24.26
C GLU A 886 -21.26 22.37 24.85
N ASN A 887 -20.25 22.16 25.70
CA ASN A 887 -19.42 23.24 26.21
C ASN A 887 -18.32 23.57 25.20
N ALA A 888 -18.31 24.83 24.73
CA ALA A 888 -17.26 25.33 23.86
C ALA A 888 -15.87 25.27 24.51
N SER A 889 -14.86 24.88 23.74
CA SER A 889 -13.45 25.03 24.09
C SER A 889 -12.65 25.52 22.89
N GLY A 890 -12.12 26.74 22.96
CA GLY A 890 -11.37 27.39 21.89
C GLY A 890 -9.86 27.16 21.93
N ASN A 891 -9.16 27.90 21.05
CA ASN A 891 -7.71 28.05 20.94
C ASN A 891 -6.90 26.81 20.53
N ALA A 892 -6.78 26.58 19.22
CA ALA A 892 -5.68 25.84 18.63
C ALA A 892 -4.49 26.78 18.36
N ASP A 893 -3.37 26.55 19.05
CA ASP A 893 -2.09 27.23 18.80
C ASP A 893 -1.41 26.62 17.54
N PRO A 894 -0.96 27.42 16.54
CA PRO A 894 -0.32 26.91 15.33
C PRO A 894 1.02 26.16 15.52
N ALA A 895 1.54 26.08 16.75
CA ALA A 895 2.89 25.61 17.06
C ALA A 895 3.02 24.11 17.44
N GLY A 896 2.25 23.20 16.83
CA GLY A 896 2.57 21.76 16.73
C GLY A 896 2.75 20.93 18.03
N ASN A 897 2.43 21.48 19.21
CA ASN A 897 2.75 20.91 20.52
C ASN A 897 1.54 20.30 21.27
N ALA A 898 0.42 20.06 20.60
CA ALA A 898 -0.72 19.38 21.21
C ALA A 898 -0.41 17.88 21.42
N THR A 899 -0.40 17.42 22.66
CA THR A 899 -0.16 16.01 23.01
C THR A 899 -1.36 15.15 22.60
N GLN A 900 -1.11 14.13 21.78
CA GLN A 900 -2.12 13.12 21.40
C GLN A 900 -2.62 12.37 22.63
N LYS A 901 -3.95 12.25 22.78
CA LYS A 901 -4.59 11.39 23.78
C LYS A 901 -5.09 10.10 23.15
N ASN A 902 -4.92 9.01 23.89
CA ASN A 902 -5.34 7.68 23.48
C ASN A 902 -6.50 7.25 24.39
N TYR A 903 -7.65 6.94 23.82
CA TYR A 903 -8.83 6.48 24.54
C TYR A 903 -9.13 5.03 24.20
N ALA A 904 -9.68 4.28 25.15
CA ALA A 904 -10.27 2.98 24.88
C ALA A 904 -11.60 2.80 25.59
N LEU A 905 -12.54 2.15 24.93
CA LEU A 905 -13.84 1.76 25.45
C LEU A 905 -14.00 0.25 25.24
N LEU A 906 -13.97 -0.49 26.33
CA LEU A 906 -14.00 -1.95 26.33
C LEU A 906 -15.32 -2.44 26.95
N PHE A 907 -16.05 -3.28 26.22
CA PHE A 907 -17.26 -3.95 26.68
C PHE A 907 -17.01 -5.46 26.77
N ALA A 908 -17.40 -6.07 27.89
CA ALA A 908 -17.23 -7.51 28.08
C ALA A 908 -18.42 -8.12 28.83
N SER A 909 -19.08 -9.11 28.22
CA SER A 909 -20.19 -9.86 28.82
C SER A 909 -19.86 -11.35 28.93
N ASP A 910 -19.77 -11.84 30.16
CA ASP A 910 -19.57 -13.26 30.49
C ASP A 910 -20.82 -13.89 31.16
N HIS A 911 -21.72 -13.09 31.73
CA HIS A 911 -23.00 -13.51 32.31
C HIS A 911 -24.17 -12.86 31.55
N TYR A 912 -25.33 -13.52 31.54
CA TYR A 912 -26.54 -13.10 30.83
C TYR A 912 -27.78 -13.40 31.70
N LEU A 913 -28.81 -12.56 31.61
CA LEU A 913 -30.04 -12.69 32.40
C LEU A 913 -31.00 -13.78 31.89
N ASP A 914 -31.06 -13.97 30.56
CA ASP A 914 -31.82 -15.07 29.96
C ASP A 914 -30.98 -16.36 30.06
N PRO A 915 -31.45 -17.41 30.75
CA PRO A 915 -30.70 -18.65 30.95
C PRO A 915 -30.46 -19.44 29.65
N GLY A 916 -31.06 -19.03 28.53
CA GLY A 916 -30.75 -19.57 27.21
C GLY A 916 -29.34 -19.19 26.70
N PHE A 917 -28.72 -18.15 27.25
CA PHE A 917 -27.33 -17.80 26.95
C PHE A 917 -26.38 -18.43 27.97
N ASN A 918 -25.56 -19.38 27.52
CA ASN A 918 -24.55 -20.02 28.37
C ASN A 918 -23.53 -18.99 28.88
N LYS A 919 -23.16 -19.09 30.16
CA LYS A 919 -22.07 -18.33 30.75
C LYS A 919 -20.74 -18.60 30.01
N LEU A 920 -20.00 -17.54 29.71
CA LEU A 920 -18.63 -17.58 29.17
C LEU A 920 -17.61 -17.48 30.31
N ALA A 921 -16.36 -17.85 30.04
CA ALA A 921 -15.29 -17.91 31.04
C ALA A 921 -14.27 -16.76 30.92
N ASN A 922 -14.00 -16.27 29.71
CA ASN A 922 -12.89 -15.33 29.46
C ASN A 922 -13.24 -13.87 29.09
N PRO A 923 -14.44 -13.44 28.63
CA PRO A 923 -14.63 -12.07 28.12
C PRO A 923 -14.21 -10.95 29.09
N ILE A 924 -14.57 -11.07 30.38
CA ILE A 924 -14.16 -10.10 31.41
C ILE A 924 -12.66 -10.20 31.71
N TYR A 925 -12.08 -11.39 31.68
CA TYR A 925 -10.65 -11.61 31.90
C TYR A 925 -9.82 -10.96 30.78
N ASP A 926 -10.24 -11.14 29.53
CA ASP A 926 -9.61 -10.60 28.33
C ASP A 926 -9.65 -9.07 28.32
N ALA A 927 -10.82 -8.48 28.55
CA ALA A 927 -10.95 -7.03 28.58
C ALA A 927 -10.22 -6.39 29.78
N SER A 928 -10.10 -7.09 30.93
CA SER A 928 -9.29 -6.63 32.07
C SER A 928 -7.78 -6.73 31.83
N ALA A 929 -7.31 -7.75 31.12
CA ALA A 929 -5.90 -7.85 30.73
C ALA A 929 -5.53 -6.80 29.67
N LEU A 930 -6.40 -6.59 28.68
CA LEU A 930 -6.24 -5.54 27.68
C LEU A 930 -6.28 -4.14 28.31
N GLU A 931 -7.16 -3.90 29.30
CA GLU A 931 -7.18 -2.66 30.08
C GLU A 931 -5.83 -2.39 30.75
N ALA A 932 -5.24 -3.39 31.42
CA ALA A 932 -3.96 -3.26 32.09
C ALA A 932 -2.81 -2.95 31.10
N LEU A 933 -2.74 -3.70 29.99
CA LEU A 933 -1.75 -3.52 28.93
C LEU A 933 -1.83 -2.10 28.32
N LEU A 934 -3.04 -1.65 27.97
CA LEU A 934 -3.25 -0.35 27.34
C LEU A 934 -2.95 0.82 28.29
N LYS A 935 -3.29 0.70 29.58
CA LYS A 935 -2.96 1.71 30.60
C LYS A 935 -1.46 1.79 30.87
N ASN A 936 -0.82 0.66 31.11
CA ASN A 936 0.55 0.61 31.63
C ASN A 936 1.59 0.86 30.52
N ASP A 937 1.46 0.22 29.37
CA ASP A 937 2.49 0.20 28.33
C ASP A 937 2.25 1.24 27.23
N PHE A 938 0.98 1.59 26.98
CA PHE A 938 0.56 2.44 25.84
C PHE A 938 -0.11 3.78 26.23
N GLY A 939 -0.33 4.04 27.51
CA GLY A 939 -0.82 5.32 28.02
C GLY A 939 -2.26 5.68 27.61
N PHE A 940 -3.14 4.68 27.50
CA PHE A 940 -4.55 4.89 27.16
C PHE A 940 -5.42 5.24 28.39
N GLU A 941 -6.35 6.17 28.21
CA GLU A 941 -7.51 6.34 29.09
C GLU A 941 -8.54 5.26 28.75
N VAL A 942 -8.50 4.14 29.49
CA VAL A 942 -9.40 2.99 29.28
C VAL A 942 -10.62 3.05 30.20
N LYS A 943 -11.81 2.95 29.60
CA LYS A 943 -13.07 2.63 30.28
C LYS A 943 -13.44 1.17 29.98
N LEU A 944 -13.51 0.35 31.03
CA LEU A 944 -14.07 -1.00 30.97
C LEU A 944 -15.51 -1.01 31.51
N VAL A 945 -16.41 -1.68 30.78
CA VAL A 945 -17.81 -1.91 31.15
C VAL A 945 -18.07 -3.43 31.15
N LYS A 946 -18.48 -3.98 32.29
CA LYS A 946 -18.61 -5.42 32.55
C LYS A 946 -20.09 -5.80 32.64
N ASN A 947 -20.49 -6.86 31.93
CA ASN A 947 -21.87 -7.31 31.77
C ASN A 947 -22.88 -6.17 31.49
N PRO A 948 -22.62 -5.28 30.50
CA PRO A 948 -23.53 -4.20 30.17
C PRO A 948 -24.87 -4.71 29.61
N SER A 949 -25.95 -4.11 30.06
CA SER A 949 -27.24 -4.11 29.36
C SER A 949 -27.15 -3.36 28.02
N GLY A 950 -28.12 -3.57 27.12
CA GLY A 950 -28.19 -2.85 25.84
C GLY A 950 -28.16 -1.32 26.04
N GLU A 951 -28.98 -0.82 26.97
CA GLU A 951 -29.03 0.60 27.35
C GLU A 951 -27.67 1.12 27.86
N GLU A 952 -26.89 0.31 28.59
CA GLU A 952 -25.55 0.70 29.04
C GLU A 952 -24.53 0.74 27.90
N ILE A 953 -24.61 -0.14 26.90
CA ILE A 953 -23.76 -0.06 25.70
C ILE A 953 -24.06 1.24 24.95
N GLU A 954 -25.34 1.52 24.68
CA GLU A 954 -25.78 2.75 24.01
C GLU A 954 -25.39 4.01 24.77
N LYS A 955 -25.53 3.99 26.10
CA LYS A 955 -25.12 5.08 26.99
C LYS A 955 -23.63 5.37 26.89
N TRP A 956 -22.76 4.35 26.99
CA TRP A 956 -21.31 4.58 26.95
C TRP A 956 -20.80 4.94 25.55
N LEU A 957 -21.43 4.41 24.49
CA LEU A 957 -21.18 4.87 23.11
C LEU A 957 -21.62 6.32 22.90
N SER A 958 -22.75 6.73 23.48
CA SER A 958 -23.23 8.12 23.45
C SER A 958 -22.36 9.06 24.30
N GLU A 959 -21.90 8.63 25.47
CA GLU A 959 -20.94 9.37 26.31
C GLU A 959 -19.65 9.68 25.55
N TYR A 960 -19.14 8.69 24.80
CA TYR A 960 -17.97 8.87 23.93
C TYR A 960 -18.27 9.67 22.65
N ARG A 961 -19.54 9.81 22.25
CA ARG A 961 -19.96 10.66 21.14
C ARG A 961 -20.11 12.13 21.56
N ASP A 962 -20.82 12.36 22.66
CA ASP A 962 -21.37 13.67 23.04
C ASP A 962 -20.53 14.41 24.09
N ASN A 963 -19.79 13.68 24.95
CA ASN A 963 -19.10 14.25 26.12
C ASN A 963 -17.56 14.14 26.04
N LYS A 964 -17.00 13.59 24.96
CA LYS A 964 -15.56 13.47 24.72
C LYS A 964 -15.07 14.42 23.63
N ASN A 965 -14.33 15.45 24.03
CA ASN A 965 -13.66 16.38 23.10
C ASN A 965 -12.35 15.74 22.59
N TYR A 966 -12.38 15.17 21.40
CA TYR A 966 -11.20 14.62 20.74
C TYR A 966 -10.36 15.71 20.05
N GLY A 967 -9.06 15.71 20.31
CA GLY A 967 -8.10 16.45 19.51
C GLY A 967 -7.93 15.87 18.08
N PRO A 968 -7.32 16.63 17.16
CA PRO A 968 -7.09 16.21 15.77
C PRO A 968 -6.26 14.93 15.63
N ASN A 969 -5.46 14.64 16.66
CA ASN A 969 -4.56 13.50 16.76
C ASN A 969 -4.96 12.52 17.87
N ASP A 970 -6.17 12.61 18.41
CA ASP A 970 -6.64 11.62 19.38
C ASP A 970 -7.10 10.35 18.66
N GLN A 971 -7.11 9.22 19.37
CA GLN A 971 -7.55 7.94 18.83
C GLN A 971 -8.38 7.15 19.84
N LEU A 972 -9.32 6.35 19.36
CA LEU A 972 -10.25 5.54 20.16
C LEU A 972 -10.19 4.07 19.77
N LEU A 973 -9.78 3.20 20.69
CA LEU A 973 -9.99 1.76 20.56
C LEU A 973 -11.38 1.39 21.09
N VAL A 974 -12.19 0.67 20.32
CA VAL A 974 -13.43 0.07 20.80
C VAL A 974 -13.30 -1.45 20.75
N PHE A 975 -13.53 -2.11 21.88
CA PHE A 975 -13.40 -3.56 22.02
C PHE A 975 -14.70 -4.17 22.56
N PHE A 976 -15.15 -5.27 21.97
CA PHE A 976 -16.26 -6.08 22.47
C PHE A 976 -15.81 -7.53 22.64
N ALA A 977 -16.12 -8.14 23.79
CA ALA A 977 -16.00 -9.59 24.00
C ALA A 977 -17.29 -10.18 24.58
N GLY A 978 -17.76 -11.30 24.03
CA GLY A 978 -18.97 -11.98 24.49
C GLY A 978 -19.70 -12.77 23.40
N HIS A 979 -20.97 -13.09 23.63
CA HIS A 979 -21.80 -13.76 22.63
C HIS A 979 -22.15 -12.83 21.46
N GLY A 980 -22.22 -13.42 20.28
CA GLY A 980 -22.83 -12.83 19.10
C GLY A 980 -23.75 -13.84 18.42
N ILE A 981 -24.79 -13.37 17.74
CA ILE A 981 -25.75 -14.21 17.02
C ILE A 981 -25.93 -13.72 15.58
N TYR A 982 -26.39 -14.60 14.70
CA TYR A 982 -26.71 -14.27 13.30
C TYR A 982 -28.16 -14.62 12.99
N TYR A 983 -28.92 -13.65 12.50
CA TYR A 983 -30.31 -13.85 12.09
C TYR A 983 -30.38 -14.07 10.57
N ASP A 984 -30.40 -15.36 10.20
CA ASP A 984 -30.26 -15.80 8.81
C ASP A 984 -31.30 -15.25 7.83
N LYS A 985 -32.50 -14.89 8.29
CA LYS A 985 -33.57 -14.34 7.45
C LYS A 985 -33.35 -12.87 7.08
N ALA A 986 -32.81 -12.06 7.99
CA ALA A 986 -32.43 -10.68 7.72
C ALA A 986 -30.99 -10.53 7.21
N LYS A 987 -30.19 -11.61 7.32
CA LYS A 987 -28.73 -11.64 7.05
C LYS A 987 -27.93 -10.66 7.92
N MET A 988 -28.45 -10.31 9.09
CA MET A 988 -27.83 -9.41 10.06
C MET A 988 -27.22 -10.18 11.25
N GLY A 989 -26.05 -9.75 11.70
CA GLY A 989 -25.45 -10.19 12.96
C GLY A 989 -25.65 -9.17 14.08
N TYR A 990 -25.61 -9.66 15.32
CA TYR A 990 -25.88 -8.89 16.53
C TYR A 990 -24.94 -9.28 17.66
N LEU A 991 -24.58 -8.29 18.49
CA LEU A 991 -23.99 -8.52 19.82
C LEU A 991 -25.08 -8.81 20.84
N VAL A 992 -24.83 -9.79 21.71
CA VAL A 992 -25.70 -10.13 22.84
C VAL A 992 -25.29 -9.28 24.04
N ALA A 993 -26.22 -8.47 24.54
CA ALA A 993 -26.07 -7.71 25.77
C ALA A 993 -26.47 -8.57 26.99
N HIS A 994 -26.13 -8.13 28.19
CA HIS A 994 -26.43 -8.86 29.43
C HIS A 994 -27.93 -9.16 29.61
N ASP A 995 -28.80 -8.27 29.15
CA ASP A 995 -30.26 -8.34 29.25
C ASP A 995 -30.96 -8.83 27.97
N SER A 996 -30.20 -9.25 26.94
CA SER A 996 -30.74 -9.85 25.72
C SER A 996 -31.59 -11.09 26.02
N ARG A 997 -32.69 -11.26 25.27
CA ARG A 997 -33.65 -12.37 25.44
C ARG A 997 -33.74 -13.23 24.20
N ILE A 998 -33.71 -14.56 24.34
CA ILE A 998 -33.85 -15.48 23.19
C ILE A 998 -35.23 -15.31 22.53
N ASN A 999 -36.27 -15.12 23.33
CA ASN A 999 -37.64 -14.92 22.84
C ASN A 999 -37.94 -13.44 22.51
N ASP A 1000 -37.10 -12.82 21.68
CA ASP A 1000 -37.31 -11.47 21.13
C ASP A 1000 -37.32 -11.51 19.59
N PRO A 1001 -38.49 -11.73 18.96
CA PRO A 1001 -38.61 -11.84 17.49
C PRO A 1001 -38.17 -10.57 16.74
N ALA A 1002 -38.19 -9.41 17.41
CA ALA A 1002 -37.80 -8.13 16.83
C ALA A 1002 -36.32 -7.79 17.07
N HIS A 1003 -35.59 -8.62 17.82
CA HIS A 1003 -34.18 -8.45 18.18
C HIS A 1003 -33.84 -7.07 18.81
N LYS A 1004 -34.81 -6.47 19.51
CA LYS A 1004 -34.70 -5.15 20.16
C LYS A 1004 -33.80 -5.16 21.39
N THR A 1005 -33.62 -6.30 22.04
CA THR A 1005 -32.72 -6.45 23.20
C THR A 1005 -31.27 -6.77 22.77
N TYR A 1006 -30.91 -6.62 21.50
CA TYR A 1006 -29.58 -6.90 20.97
C TYR A 1006 -29.05 -5.68 20.22
N LEU A 1007 -27.75 -5.47 20.22
CA LEU A 1007 -27.13 -4.42 19.40
C LEU A 1007 -26.78 -5.00 18.02
N SER A 1008 -27.44 -4.55 16.96
CA SER A 1008 -27.10 -4.99 15.61
C SER A 1008 -25.75 -4.43 15.16
N TYR A 1009 -24.99 -5.22 14.40
CA TYR A 1009 -23.71 -4.75 13.83
C TYR A 1009 -23.89 -3.56 12.88
N SER A 1010 -25.06 -3.46 12.22
CA SER A 1010 -25.42 -2.30 11.40
C SER A 1010 -25.55 -1.04 12.25
N ASP A 1011 -26.22 -1.11 13.40
CA ASP A 1011 -26.47 0.06 14.25
C ASP A 1011 -25.19 0.49 14.96
N LEU A 1012 -24.40 -0.47 15.45
CA LEU A 1012 -23.05 -0.22 15.97
C LEU A 1012 -22.21 0.60 14.97
N GLY A 1013 -22.19 0.19 13.70
CA GLY A 1013 -21.45 0.90 12.65
C GLY A 1013 -22.08 2.25 12.28
N ASN A 1014 -23.38 2.28 11.99
CA ASN A 1014 -24.06 3.41 11.35
C ASN A 1014 -24.58 4.49 12.32
N ILE A 1015 -25.03 4.10 13.50
CA ILE A 1015 -25.65 5.00 14.49
C ILE A 1015 -24.64 5.47 15.53
N TYR A 1016 -23.74 4.58 15.98
CA TYR A 1016 -22.79 4.90 17.04
C TYR A 1016 -21.40 5.25 16.49
N LEU A 1017 -20.68 4.30 15.92
CA LEU A 1017 -19.26 4.48 15.57
C LEU A 1017 -19.00 5.55 14.50
N LYS A 1018 -19.88 5.71 13.50
CA LYS A 1018 -19.77 6.78 12.49
C LYS A 1018 -19.96 8.19 13.04
N ASN A 1019 -20.64 8.34 14.18
CA ASN A 1019 -21.03 9.64 14.73
C ASN A 1019 -20.13 10.10 15.89
N ILE A 1020 -19.28 9.23 16.43
CA ILE A 1020 -18.24 9.63 17.39
C ILE A 1020 -17.23 10.54 16.69
N ASN A 1021 -17.01 11.75 17.21
CA ASN A 1021 -16.15 12.77 16.61
C ASN A 1021 -14.64 12.51 16.83
N CYS A 1022 -14.19 11.27 16.68
CA CYS A 1022 -12.79 10.86 16.79
C CYS A 1022 -12.28 10.46 15.41
N ASN A 1023 -11.23 11.13 14.90
CA ASN A 1023 -10.70 10.84 13.57
C ASN A 1023 -10.17 9.40 13.41
N ARG A 1024 -9.70 8.75 14.49
CA ARG A 1024 -9.02 7.46 14.42
C ARG A 1024 -9.65 6.45 15.38
N ILE A 1025 -10.61 5.68 14.88
CA ILE A 1025 -11.29 4.62 15.62
C ILE A 1025 -10.84 3.24 15.10
N PHE A 1026 -10.38 2.38 16.00
CA PHE A 1026 -10.08 0.98 15.70
C PHE A 1026 -11.08 0.07 16.45
N LEU A 1027 -11.80 -0.78 15.71
CA LEU A 1027 -12.81 -1.69 16.28
C LEU A 1027 -12.28 -3.12 16.37
N VAL A 1028 -12.41 -3.75 17.52
CA VAL A 1028 -12.02 -5.15 17.76
C VAL A 1028 -13.23 -5.91 18.30
N LEU A 1029 -13.67 -6.94 17.57
CA LEU A 1029 -14.85 -7.74 17.90
C LEU A 1029 -14.45 -9.19 18.20
N ASP A 1030 -14.40 -9.56 19.48
CA ASP A 1030 -14.23 -10.94 19.91
C ASP A 1030 -15.58 -11.59 20.25
N ALA A 1031 -16.36 -11.89 19.20
CA ALA A 1031 -17.68 -12.46 19.29
C ALA A 1031 -18.02 -13.32 18.06
N CYS A 1032 -18.91 -14.30 18.25
CA CYS A 1032 -19.40 -15.14 17.17
C CYS A 1032 -20.11 -14.30 16.10
N PHE A 1033 -19.96 -14.68 14.82
CA PHE A 1033 -20.57 -13.99 13.66
C PHE A 1033 -20.15 -12.53 13.43
N ALA A 1034 -19.15 -12.01 14.16
CA ALA A 1034 -18.67 -10.65 14.06
C ALA A 1034 -18.16 -10.24 12.67
N GLY A 1035 -17.72 -11.20 11.84
CA GLY A 1035 -17.35 -10.93 10.44
C GLY A 1035 -18.48 -10.38 9.58
N SER A 1036 -19.76 -10.62 9.96
CA SER A 1036 -20.92 -10.05 9.25
C SER A 1036 -21.02 -8.52 9.32
N PHE A 1037 -20.32 -7.88 10.28
CA PHE A 1037 -20.13 -6.42 10.32
C PHE A 1037 -19.36 -5.90 9.07
N PHE A 1038 -18.56 -6.75 8.41
CA PHE A 1038 -17.71 -6.38 7.27
C PHE A 1038 -18.22 -6.88 5.90
N ASP A 1039 -19.34 -7.63 5.85
CA ASP A 1039 -19.85 -8.32 4.64
C ASP A 1039 -20.00 -7.42 3.40
N ASN A 1040 -20.30 -6.12 3.59
CA ASN A 1040 -20.52 -5.16 2.50
C ASN A 1040 -19.28 -4.35 2.11
N ASN A 1041 -18.17 -4.42 2.88
CA ASN A 1041 -16.99 -3.55 2.75
C ASN A 1041 -15.67 -4.35 2.76
N ALA A 1042 -15.64 -5.52 2.13
CA ALA A 1042 -14.44 -6.35 2.02
C ALA A 1042 -13.34 -5.64 1.19
N VAL A 1043 -12.28 -5.18 1.85
CA VAL A 1043 -11.15 -4.49 1.21
C VAL A 1043 -10.21 -5.51 0.54
N ARG A 1044 -9.95 -5.35 -0.76
CA ARG A 1044 -8.79 -5.99 -1.40
C ARG A 1044 -7.53 -5.25 -0.96
N GLY A 1045 -6.79 -5.86 -0.03
CA GLY A 1045 -5.39 -5.58 0.35
C GLY A 1045 -4.90 -4.13 0.24
N THR A 1046 -4.88 -3.40 1.35
CA THR A 1046 -4.02 -2.20 1.46
C THR A 1046 -2.55 -2.61 1.36
N PRO A 1047 -1.68 -1.87 0.63
CA PRO A 1047 -0.26 -2.17 0.54
C PRO A 1047 0.41 -2.23 1.93
N GLN A 1048 1.22 -3.26 2.17
CA GLN A 1048 2.11 -3.28 3.33
C GLN A 1048 3.23 -2.23 3.14
N ILE A 1049 2.99 -1.02 3.63
CA ILE A 1049 4.04 -0.01 3.76
C ILE A 1049 4.85 -0.36 5.01
N ASP A 1050 6.04 -0.94 4.84
CA ASP A 1050 6.99 -1.21 5.94
C ASP A 1050 7.59 0.12 6.45
N ALA A 1051 6.79 0.85 7.22
CA ALA A 1051 7.06 2.19 7.67
C ALA A 1051 8.06 2.21 8.85
N LYS A 1052 9.35 2.22 8.53
CA LYS A 1052 10.47 2.20 9.49
C LYS A 1052 10.62 3.46 10.37
N ASN A 1053 9.73 4.46 10.26
CA ASN A 1053 9.88 5.75 10.95
C ASN A 1053 8.55 6.25 11.55
N LEU A 1054 8.47 6.22 12.88
CA LEU A 1054 7.33 6.71 13.68
C LEU A 1054 7.01 8.19 13.43
N VAL A 1055 8.00 9.05 13.21
CA VAL A 1055 7.77 10.49 12.98
C VAL A 1055 7.00 10.71 11.69
N ASN A 1056 7.33 9.93 10.64
CA ASN A 1056 6.61 9.99 9.38
C ASN A 1056 5.21 9.39 9.51
N LEU A 1057 5.03 8.31 10.29
CA LEU A 1057 3.69 7.76 10.56
C LEU A 1057 2.79 8.74 11.31
N ILE A 1058 3.28 9.39 12.38
CA ILE A 1058 2.51 10.39 13.14
C ILE A 1058 2.20 11.59 12.23
N ARG A 1059 3.17 12.09 11.46
CA ARG A 1059 2.94 13.18 10.49
C ARG A 1059 1.91 12.79 9.43
N ASN A 1060 2.01 11.59 8.88
CA ASN A 1060 1.12 11.09 7.83
C ASN A 1060 -0.29 10.80 8.35
N ALA A 1061 -0.44 10.39 9.61
CA ALA A 1061 -1.73 10.15 10.26
C ALA A 1061 -2.32 11.42 10.91
N SER A 1062 -1.56 12.53 10.98
CA SER A 1062 -1.98 13.77 11.62
C SER A 1062 -3.21 14.35 10.91
N ASN A 1063 -4.29 14.64 11.65
CA ASN A 1063 -5.57 15.07 11.10
C ASN A 1063 -6.25 14.10 10.10
N LYS A 1064 -5.77 12.86 9.96
CA LYS A 1064 -6.30 11.87 9.00
C LYS A 1064 -7.17 10.80 9.64
N ARG A 1065 -8.14 10.33 8.87
CA ARG A 1065 -9.19 9.40 9.29
C ARG A 1065 -8.74 7.94 9.25
N PHE A 1066 -9.06 7.18 10.28
CA PHE A 1066 -8.85 5.72 10.35
C PHE A 1066 -10.07 5.10 11.01
N TYR A 1067 -10.78 4.21 10.30
CA TYR A 1067 -12.01 3.55 10.75
C TYR A 1067 -12.04 2.11 10.25
N LYS A 1068 -11.07 1.32 10.74
CA LYS A 1068 -10.93 -0.11 10.44
C LYS A 1068 -11.36 -0.96 11.62
N GLY A 1069 -11.69 -2.22 11.37
CA GLY A 1069 -11.86 -3.20 12.42
C GLY A 1069 -11.40 -4.61 12.06
N ILE A 1070 -11.35 -5.45 13.09
CA ILE A 1070 -10.95 -6.86 13.04
C ILE A 1070 -11.88 -7.70 13.94
N SER A 1071 -12.13 -8.95 13.57
CA SER A 1071 -13.05 -9.85 14.27
C SER A 1071 -12.56 -11.29 14.37
N SER A 1072 -12.87 -11.98 15.47
CA SER A 1072 -12.36 -13.34 15.77
C SER A 1072 -12.88 -14.46 14.85
N GLY A 1073 -13.91 -14.20 14.05
CA GLY A 1073 -14.42 -15.14 13.05
C GLY A 1073 -15.40 -14.51 12.06
N ALA A 1074 -15.58 -15.20 10.92
CA ALA A 1074 -16.52 -14.84 9.85
C ALA A 1074 -18.00 -15.01 10.25
N LYS A 1075 -18.72 -15.96 9.65
CA LYS A 1075 -20.13 -16.30 9.98
C LYS A 1075 -20.22 -17.61 10.75
N GLN A 1076 -19.39 -17.74 11.79
CA GLN A 1076 -19.23 -18.99 12.52
C GLN A 1076 -19.00 -18.74 14.01
N TYR A 1077 -19.19 -19.80 14.80
CA TYR A 1077 -18.81 -19.83 16.21
C TYR A 1077 -17.29 -19.74 16.36
N VAL A 1078 -16.86 -19.10 17.45
CA VAL A 1078 -15.45 -18.95 17.86
C VAL A 1078 -15.28 -19.52 19.27
N GLU A 1079 -14.07 -19.98 19.60
CA GLU A 1079 -13.79 -20.58 20.91
C GLU A 1079 -13.57 -19.52 21.99
N ASP A 1080 -14.24 -19.67 23.13
CA ASP A 1080 -13.99 -18.86 24.34
C ASP A 1080 -12.64 -19.19 25.01
N GLY A 1081 -11.99 -20.30 24.63
CA GLY A 1081 -10.73 -20.76 25.20
C GLY A 1081 -10.89 -21.49 26.54
N LYS A 1082 -9.78 -21.67 27.27
CA LYS A 1082 -9.78 -22.31 28.60
C LYS A 1082 -9.99 -21.24 29.68
N PRO A 1083 -10.79 -21.49 30.72
CA PRO A 1083 -11.01 -20.52 31.80
C PRO A 1083 -9.70 -19.98 32.39
N GLY A 1084 -9.50 -18.66 32.33
CA GLY A 1084 -8.30 -17.98 32.83
C GLY A 1084 -7.06 -18.10 31.94
N GLN A 1085 -7.21 -18.47 30.66
CA GLN A 1085 -6.10 -18.55 29.68
C GLN A 1085 -6.34 -17.71 28.42
N HIS A 1086 -7.27 -16.77 28.49
CA HIS A 1086 -7.80 -15.96 27.39
C HIS A 1086 -8.60 -16.72 26.33
N SER A 1087 -9.44 -16.00 25.58
CA SER A 1087 -9.84 -16.46 24.25
C SER A 1087 -8.59 -16.57 23.35
N PRO A 1088 -8.57 -17.50 22.37
CA PRO A 1088 -7.45 -17.59 21.43
C PRO A 1088 -7.20 -16.26 20.69
N PHE A 1089 -8.28 -15.54 20.35
CA PHE A 1089 -8.19 -14.28 19.62
C PHE A 1089 -7.67 -13.13 20.47
N ALA A 1090 -8.23 -12.90 21.66
CA ALA A 1090 -7.76 -11.86 22.57
C ALA A 1090 -6.30 -12.10 22.99
N GLY A 1091 -5.94 -13.35 23.29
CA GLY A 1091 -4.57 -13.75 23.61
C GLY A 1091 -3.59 -13.45 22.46
N SER A 1092 -3.94 -13.81 21.22
CA SER A 1092 -3.11 -13.50 20.04
C SER A 1092 -3.03 -11.99 19.78
N PHE A 1093 -4.14 -11.27 19.87
CA PHE A 1093 -4.17 -9.82 19.69
C PHE A 1093 -3.23 -9.09 20.66
N MET A 1094 -3.29 -9.42 21.95
CA MET A 1094 -2.40 -8.85 22.97
C MET A 1094 -0.93 -9.24 22.75
N ASN A 1095 -0.67 -10.50 22.39
CA ASN A 1095 0.69 -10.98 22.09
C ASN A 1095 1.30 -10.26 20.87
N VAL A 1096 0.54 -10.06 19.80
CA VAL A 1096 1.02 -9.35 18.60
C VAL A 1096 1.23 -7.86 18.90
N LEU A 1097 0.25 -7.21 19.55
CA LEU A 1097 0.33 -5.81 19.99
C LEU A 1097 1.61 -5.56 20.80
N PHE A 1098 1.85 -6.36 21.83
CA PHE A 1098 3.03 -6.23 22.68
C PHE A 1098 4.32 -6.54 21.91
N ASN A 1099 4.47 -7.76 21.36
CA ASN A 1099 5.74 -8.21 20.78
C ASN A 1099 6.20 -7.35 19.59
N LYS A 1100 5.28 -6.86 18.75
CA LYS A 1100 5.63 -5.95 17.65
C LYS A 1100 6.04 -4.57 18.18
N SER A 1101 5.32 -4.02 19.18
CA SER A 1101 5.68 -2.72 19.75
C SER A 1101 7.03 -2.75 20.43
N LEU A 1102 7.41 -3.86 21.08
CA LEU A 1102 8.73 -4.04 21.69
C LEU A 1102 9.88 -4.00 20.65
N GLN A 1103 9.64 -4.46 19.42
CA GLN A 1103 10.65 -4.49 18.36
C GLN A 1103 10.90 -3.11 17.72
N LYS A 1104 9.87 -2.27 17.61
CA LYS A 1104 9.92 -0.98 16.87
C LYS A 1104 9.73 0.27 17.76
N GLY A 1105 9.37 0.11 19.03
CA GLY A 1105 8.91 1.19 19.93
C GLY A 1105 7.43 1.57 19.75
N PHE A 1106 6.77 1.01 18.72
CA PHE A 1106 5.37 1.20 18.39
C PHE A 1106 4.89 0.05 17.49
N VAL A 1107 3.57 -0.09 17.30
CA VAL A 1107 2.97 -0.94 16.26
C VAL A 1107 1.72 -0.27 15.70
N THR A 1108 1.45 -0.46 14.41
CA THR A 1108 0.20 0.01 13.77
C THR A 1108 -0.89 -1.06 13.81
N ALA A 1109 -2.16 -0.66 13.79
CA ALA A 1109 -3.28 -1.60 13.68
C ALA A 1109 -3.18 -2.46 12.40
N ASP A 1110 -2.70 -1.92 11.28
CA ASP A 1110 -2.49 -2.67 10.03
C ASP A 1110 -1.46 -3.81 10.19
N GLU A 1111 -0.38 -3.58 10.95
CA GLU A 1111 0.59 -4.64 11.28
C GLU A 1111 -0.01 -5.71 12.21
N ILE A 1112 -0.84 -5.31 13.17
CA ILE A 1112 -1.54 -6.26 14.05
C ILE A 1112 -2.49 -7.13 13.22
N ILE A 1113 -3.31 -6.52 12.36
CA ILE A 1113 -4.25 -7.23 11.49
C ILE A 1113 -3.50 -8.17 10.53
N GLY A 1114 -2.44 -7.69 9.88
CA GLY A 1114 -1.63 -8.48 8.95
C GLY A 1114 -0.97 -9.70 9.63
N GLU A 1115 -0.46 -9.54 10.84
CA GLU A 1115 0.15 -10.64 11.61
C GLU A 1115 -0.90 -11.66 12.05
N ILE A 1116 -2.04 -11.23 12.62
CA ILE A 1116 -3.11 -12.14 13.06
C ILE A 1116 -3.74 -12.89 11.88
N LYS A 1117 -3.90 -12.25 10.71
CA LYS A 1117 -4.37 -12.92 9.49
C LYS A 1117 -3.36 -13.93 8.94
N SER A 1118 -2.06 -13.69 9.13
CA SER A 1118 -0.98 -14.61 8.70
C SER A 1118 -0.80 -15.79 9.66
N ASN A 1119 -1.04 -15.55 10.96
CA ASN A 1119 -0.91 -16.51 12.05
C ASN A 1119 -2.23 -16.56 12.86
N PRO A 1120 -3.31 -17.14 12.30
CA PRO A 1120 -4.62 -17.15 12.95
C PRO A 1120 -4.59 -17.93 14.27
N PRO A 1121 -5.26 -17.43 15.32
CA PRO A 1121 -5.18 -17.98 16.68
C PRO A 1121 -5.86 -19.34 16.87
N ALA A 1122 -6.75 -19.71 15.97
CA ALA A 1122 -7.54 -20.94 16.00
C ALA A 1122 -7.85 -21.38 14.55
N SER A 1123 -8.67 -22.41 14.38
CA SER A 1123 -9.16 -22.86 13.07
C SER A 1123 -10.12 -21.87 12.37
N THR A 1124 -10.44 -20.74 13.01
CA THR A 1124 -11.36 -19.72 12.50
C THR A 1124 -10.64 -18.64 11.70
N ALA A 1125 -11.13 -18.35 10.50
CA ALA A 1125 -10.64 -17.23 9.69
C ALA A 1125 -11.11 -15.89 10.29
N VAL A 1126 -10.14 -15.05 10.61
CA VAL A 1126 -10.31 -13.68 11.12
C VAL A 1126 -10.70 -12.73 9.98
N CYS A 1127 -11.73 -11.90 10.19
CA CYS A 1127 -12.19 -10.92 9.19
C CYS A 1127 -11.76 -9.50 9.54
N GLU A 1128 -11.40 -8.72 8.52
CA GLU A 1128 -11.10 -7.30 8.58
C GLU A 1128 -12.09 -6.50 7.71
N GLY A 1129 -12.19 -5.19 7.96
CA GLY A 1129 -12.83 -4.28 7.02
C GLY A 1129 -12.96 -2.85 7.54
N ASN A 1130 -13.53 -1.98 6.70
CA ASN A 1130 -13.75 -0.57 7.04
C ASN A 1130 -15.24 -0.34 7.32
N PHE A 1131 -15.56 0.41 8.38
CA PHE A 1131 -16.93 0.86 8.66
C PHE A 1131 -17.18 2.34 8.31
N ASN A 1132 -16.12 3.09 8.05
CA ASN A 1132 -16.18 4.45 7.51
C ASN A 1132 -14.94 4.72 6.63
N TYR A 1133 -14.92 5.83 5.89
CA TYR A 1133 -13.77 6.21 5.06
C TYR A 1133 -12.50 6.36 5.89
N SER A 1134 -11.48 5.56 5.57
CA SER A 1134 -10.13 5.65 6.15
C SER A 1134 -9.17 6.21 5.09
N ASP A 1135 -8.37 7.21 5.46
CA ASP A 1135 -7.33 7.75 4.59
C ASP A 1135 -6.25 6.68 4.32
N PRO A 1136 -5.82 6.43 3.07
CA PRO A 1136 -4.87 5.36 2.73
C PRO A 1136 -3.49 5.46 3.41
N LEU A 1137 -3.15 6.63 3.97
CA LEU A 1137 -1.89 6.92 4.67
C LEU A 1137 -2.09 7.18 6.18
N SER A 1138 -3.31 6.97 6.70
CA SER A 1138 -3.58 7.05 8.14
C SER A 1138 -3.39 5.70 8.81
N HIS A 1139 -2.96 5.72 10.07
CA HIS A 1139 -2.74 4.54 10.88
C HIS A 1139 -3.22 4.81 12.30
N PHE A 1140 -3.81 3.80 12.93
CA PHE A 1140 -3.95 3.76 14.38
C PHE A 1140 -2.64 3.23 14.97
N ILE A 1141 -2.04 3.95 15.92
CA ILE A 1141 -0.66 3.72 16.37
C ILE A 1141 -0.61 3.45 17.88
N PHE A 1142 -0.21 2.25 18.27
CA PHE A 1142 0.11 1.91 19.65
C PHE A 1142 1.59 2.21 19.90
N ARG A 1143 1.90 3.24 20.69
CA ARG A 1143 3.28 3.67 21.01
C ARG A 1143 3.62 3.36 22.45
N LEU A 1144 4.81 2.80 22.70
CA LEU A 1144 5.27 2.51 24.06
C LEU A 1144 5.64 3.80 24.81
N THR A 1145 5.08 3.98 26.01
CA THR A 1145 5.27 5.17 26.85
C THR A 1145 6.73 5.37 27.30
N THR A 1146 7.55 4.32 27.32
CA THR A 1146 8.96 4.38 27.74
C THR A 1146 9.88 5.13 26.77
N ALA A 1147 9.42 5.50 25.57
CA ALA A 1147 10.25 6.17 24.56
C ALA A 1147 10.61 7.62 24.91
N GLU A 1148 9.75 8.34 25.64
CA GLU A 1148 9.87 9.81 25.81
C GLU A 1148 10.94 10.23 26.84
N LYS A 1149 11.24 9.39 27.84
CA LYS A 1149 12.24 9.73 28.87
C LYS A 1149 13.70 9.84 28.37
N THR A 1150 13.96 9.66 27.07
CA THR A 1150 15.31 9.80 26.48
C THR A 1150 15.55 11.12 25.74
N SER A 1151 14.51 11.91 25.42
CA SER A 1151 14.68 13.25 24.81
C SER A 1151 15.06 14.31 25.84
N ASP A 1152 14.38 14.33 26.98
CA ASP A 1152 14.37 15.50 27.88
C ASP A 1152 15.69 15.65 28.65
N ILE A 1153 16.40 14.53 28.88
CA ILE A 1153 17.74 14.50 29.48
C ILE A 1153 18.79 15.25 28.63
N LYS A 1154 18.53 15.50 27.33
CA LYS A 1154 19.47 16.21 26.45
C LYS A 1154 19.35 17.74 26.47
N GLN A 1155 18.23 18.34 26.89
CA GLN A 1155 18.09 19.80 26.88
C GLN A 1155 18.59 20.47 28.16
N ASP A 1156 18.35 19.89 29.34
CA ASP A 1156 18.76 20.51 30.61
C ASP A 1156 20.28 20.46 30.86
N ASN A 1157 20.94 19.42 30.35
CA ASN A 1157 22.41 19.27 30.48
C ASN A 1157 23.22 20.21 29.56
N LEU A 1158 22.58 20.93 28.62
CA LEU A 1158 23.28 21.87 27.72
C LEU A 1158 23.33 23.32 28.25
N LYS A 1159 22.75 23.60 29.42
CA LYS A 1159 22.75 24.95 30.03
C LYS A 1159 23.61 25.09 31.30
N ARG A 1160 24.23 24.03 31.83
CA ARG A 1160 25.04 24.10 33.07
C ARG A 1160 26.57 24.04 32.88
N ASP A 1161 27.06 23.46 31.78
CA ASP A 1161 28.52 23.31 31.55
C ASP A 1161 29.13 24.49 30.78
N ARG A 1162 29.02 25.71 31.35
CA ARG A 1162 29.75 26.91 30.88
C ARG A 1162 30.33 27.75 32.02
N ASP A 1163 30.87 27.11 33.06
CA ASP A 1163 31.88 27.74 33.93
C ASP A 1163 32.87 26.66 34.40
N PRO A 1164 34.20 26.87 34.30
CA PRO A 1164 35.19 25.94 34.83
C PRO A 1164 35.31 26.10 36.35
N PRO A 1165 35.19 25.03 37.16
CA PRO A 1165 35.41 25.13 38.59
C PRO A 1165 36.89 25.39 38.89
N SER A 1166 37.14 26.47 39.64
CA SER A 1166 38.46 26.83 40.16
C SER A 1166 38.95 25.81 41.20
N ALA A 1167 40.27 25.63 41.27
CA ALA A 1167 40.90 24.70 42.20
C ALA A 1167 40.73 25.10 43.68
N GLY A 1168 40.57 24.13 44.57
CA GLY A 1168 40.55 24.38 46.02
C GLY A 1168 40.41 23.13 46.89
N ASN A 1169 41.56 22.61 47.36
CA ASN A 1169 41.80 21.78 48.56
C ASN A 1169 40.99 20.49 48.85
N LYS A 1170 41.77 19.45 49.18
CA LYS A 1170 41.80 18.67 50.44
C LYS A 1170 40.66 18.93 51.45
N ASP A 1171 40.13 17.93 52.16
CA ASP A 1171 40.73 16.64 52.60
C ASP A 1171 39.95 15.39 52.20
#